data_AF-A0A7C6WUU0-F1
#
_entry.id   AF-A0A7C6WUU0-F1
#
_cell.length_a   1.000
_cell.length_b   1.000
_cell.length_c   1.000
_cell.angle_alpha   90.00
_cell.angle_beta   90.00
_cell.angle_gamma   90.00
#
_symmetry.space_group_name_H-M   'P 1'
#
loop_
_entity.id
_entity.type
_entity.pdbx_description
1 polymer ?
#
loop_
_entity_poly.entity_id
_entity_poly.type
_entity_poly.pdbx_seq_one_letter_code
_entity_poly.pdbx_strand_id
1 'polypeptide(L)'
;MINRAQLKWHSLSRQTSKRTPTLPFSLISSKPVVKELMRVGVFGFILGMASIDGLYPFGLSFMAANSLYRKDYILPGVFSFLGTLLAMQSIISLRYLGAMGIFLLIFFLHKRFYGESELALGAMVVLSNLIAGILFLTTRGVSLYDIFLLLVESAIACIMTFIIPGGMPWIFKEQVNTTERNICMAVLLGVVLSIAKNIILLGINVRDVLGVLSVLILALIAGPGAGASAGIIIGITGFSFSLSPWSIAIMAFSGLVSGSFYKLGKVGTIIGFSMGYLLYNLHVNSMGEAIIPLPVLFVSYLLFLLLPPKVLKKVELYFANSHNQELISSYNIEERARDRLYELASLLNNLGEAFKDSSTQREERVLSAQYLDSVCKEAQIKICSKCGMRRICWEKELKRTISAFYTLIKNHEGISAKNTLPFLFKSRCNQTESIKAIVREQSEIFNVKHHIDNIIRCNQELIRGHFSTAAEMIRSLAQGKYEETYDRNSEKELMERFSEVGVPVERINIEYNNPEFNVNIVKPPCKSDKECEIVIPIIVSDVLGRKTRTNIIDCPLKTGTHQCRLKIISEGILEVSVGVVGVAKQGQNISGDAFSFMQLKGGKYMLALCDGMGVGSEAAKHSEKTLTLLERLLEAGYDPKTALTVANSALIATGEEEGFSTIDLVLIDTNSGMAKFLKSGAPACFIKRGKRIIVINGGNLPIGIMDEVPCNIIEKSLRPGDMLVMVTDGVIDAFSEGQNGEELLRKIIMECKTSNPQEMAEKILNKTKEQKNPRDDMTILVANIWEKRFK
;
A
#
# COMPACT_ATOMS: atom_id res chain seq x y z
N MET A 1 -36.59 20.44 -31.60
CA MET A 1 -35.99 19.10 -31.50
C MET A 1 -34.91 19.14 -30.43
N ILE A 2 -35.22 18.68 -29.22
CA ILE A 2 -34.31 18.62 -28.07
C ILE A 2 -34.21 17.14 -27.73
N ASN A 3 -33.03 16.56 -27.91
CA ASN A 3 -32.84 15.12 -27.87
C ASN A 3 -32.48 14.64 -26.46
N ARG A 4 -33.11 13.53 -26.08
CA ARG A 4 -33.03 12.83 -24.79
C ARG A 4 -31.61 12.31 -24.52
N ALA A 5 -31.03 12.67 -23.38
CA ALA A 5 -29.91 11.93 -22.80
C ALA A 5 -30.06 11.81 -21.27
N GLN A 6 -30.36 10.56 -20.86
CA GLN A 6 -29.78 9.87 -19.70
C GLN A 6 -30.09 10.38 -18.27
N LEU A 7 -31.30 10.07 -17.80
CA LEU A 7 -31.55 9.65 -16.41
C LEU A 7 -31.63 8.11 -16.40
N LYS A 8 -30.52 7.43 -16.12
CA LYS A 8 -30.50 5.99 -15.81
C LYS A 8 -30.10 5.81 -14.35
N TRP A 9 -31.11 5.44 -13.56
CA TRP A 9 -30.96 4.94 -12.20
C TRP A 9 -30.17 3.63 -12.24
N HIS A 10 -28.98 3.60 -11.64
CA HIS A 10 -28.24 2.37 -11.43
C HIS A 10 -28.80 1.62 -10.22
N SER A 11 -29.27 0.41 -10.53
CA SER A 11 -29.67 -0.66 -9.64
C SER A 11 -28.54 -1.06 -8.68
N LEU A 12 -28.74 -0.87 -7.37
CA LEU A 12 -27.99 -1.57 -6.34
C LEU A 12 -28.68 -2.92 -6.08
N SER A 13 -28.01 -3.98 -6.51
CA SER A 13 -28.31 -5.37 -6.21
C SER A 13 -28.29 -5.61 -4.69
N ARG A 14 -29.47 -5.71 -4.07
CA ARG A 14 -29.61 -6.23 -2.71
C ARG A 14 -29.41 -7.74 -2.73
N GLN A 15 -28.29 -8.19 -2.15
CA GLN A 15 -28.11 -9.59 -1.77
C GLN A 15 -29.24 -10.03 -0.85
N THR A 16 -29.94 -11.07 -1.27
CA THR A 16 -31.05 -11.72 -0.56
C THR A 16 -30.50 -12.66 0.52
N SER A 17 -30.34 -12.16 1.75
CA SER A 17 -30.21 -13.06 2.90
C SER A 17 -31.60 -13.58 3.27
N LYS A 18 -31.87 -14.87 3.01
CA LYS A 18 -33.03 -15.59 3.55
C LYS A 18 -33.09 -15.39 5.07
N ARG A 19 -34.17 -14.83 5.60
CA ARG A 19 -34.47 -14.78 7.03
C ARG A 19 -35.75 -15.55 7.32
N THR A 20 -35.61 -16.61 8.09
CA THR A 20 -36.70 -17.31 8.79
C THR A 20 -37.28 -16.40 9.88
N PRO A 21 -38.58 -16.52 10.23
CA PRO A 21 -39.16 -15.72 11.29
C PRO A 21 -38.88 -16.40 12.64
N THR A 22 -38.07 -15.78 13.48
CA THR A 22 -38.05 -16.08 14.91
C THR A 22 -38.42 -14.80 15.65
N LEU A 23 -39.52 -14.87 16.42
CA LEU A 23 -39.82 -13.90 17.47
C LEU A 23 -38.65 -13.84 18.45
N PRO A 24 -38.16 -12.66 18.86
CA PRO A 24 -37.37 -12.54 20.05
C PRO A 24 -38.13 -11.71 21.08
N PHE A 25 -38.85 -12.40 21.96
CA PHE A 25 -38.99 -11.90 23.33
C PHE A 25 -37.69 -12.33 24.03
N SER A 26 -36.75 -11.41 24.19
CA SER A 26 -35.52 -11.66 24.95
C SER A 26 -35.23 -10.47 25.85
N LEU A 27 -35.02 -10.79 27.11
CA LEU A 27 -34.85 -9.88 28.23
C LEU A 27 -33.66 -8.92 28.01
N ILE A 28 -34.00 -7.63 28.08
CA ILE A 28 -33.30 -6.53 28.76
C ILE A 28 -31.84 -6.81 29.17
N SER A 29 -30.91 -6.32 28.35
CA SER A 29 -29.54 -5.92 28.72
C SER A 29 -29.40 -4.43 28.38
N SER A 30 -29.45 -3.57 29.41
CA SER A 30 -30.08 -2.24 29.34
C SER A 30 -29.20 -1.09 29.80
N LYS A 31 -28.11 -0.78 29.08
CA LYS A 31 -27.40 0.51 29.29
C LYS A 31 -27.44 1.48 28.10
N PRO A 32 -27.21 1.07 26.83
CA PRO A 32 -27.36 1.98 25.69
C PRO A 32 -28.81 2.06 25.18
N VAL A 33 -29.53 0.94 25.13
CA VAL A 33 -30.90 0.86 24.58
C VAL A 33 -31.91 1.66 25.41
N VAL A 34 -31.81 1.60 26.74
CA VAL A 34 -32.70 2.38 27.64
C VAL A 34 -32.47 3.88 27.53
N LYS A 35 -31.22 4.32 27.32
CA LYS A 35 -30.93 5.75 27.13
C LYS A 35 -31.52 6.29 25.83
N GLU A 36 -31.50 5.51 24.75
CA GLU A 36 -32.17 5.91 23.51
C GLU A 36 -33.70 5.88 23.64
N LEU A 37 -34.27 4.85 24.26
CA LEU A 37 -35.71 4.74 24.52
C LEU A 37 -36.22 5.96 25.32
N MET A 38 -35.51 6.34 26.38
CA MET A 38 -35.86 7.49 27.22
C MET A 38 -35.80 8.80 26.43
N ARG A 39 -34.80 8.99 25.56
CA ARG A 39 -34.70 10.20 24.72
C ARG A 39 -35.89 10.31 23.76
N VAL A 40 -36.22 9.23 23.07
CA VAL A 40 -37.35 9.23 22.13
C VAL A 40 -38.68 9.43 22.86
N GLY A 41 -38.86 8.85 24.05
CA GLY A 41 -40.04 9.06 24.89
C GLY A 41 -40.21 10.53 25.32
N VAL A 42 -39.13 11.19 25.77
CA VAL A 42 -39.17 12.62 26.15
C VAL A 42 -39.55 13.51 24.97
N PHE A 43 -38.96 13.29 23.79
CA PHE A 43 -39.30 14.08 22.60
C PHE A 43 -40.72 13.80 22.09
N GLY A 44 -41.19 12.55 22.18
CA GLY A 44 -42.57 12.21 21.88
C GLY A 44 -43.54 12.96 22.78
N PHE A 45 -43.29 12.98 24.09
CA PHE A 45 -44.08 13.73 25.06
C PHE A 45 -44.13 15.24 24.76
N ILE A 46 -42.97 15.86 24.50
CA ILE A 46 -42.87 17.29 24.18
C ILE A 46 -43.64 17.62 22.89
N LEU A 47 -43.44 16.85 21.83
CA LEU A 47 -44.15 17.06 20.56
C LEU A 47 -45.66 16.84 20.70
N GLY A 48 -46.09 15.89 21.53
CA GLY A 48 -47.49 15.69 21.87
C GLY A 48 -48.13 16.89 22.58
N MET A 49 -47.38 17.64 23.39
CA MET A 49 -47.89 18.85 24.05
C MET A 49 -48.01 20.06 23.13
N ALA A 50 -47.29 20.07 22.01
CA ALA A 50 -47.28 21.22 21.11
C ALA A 50 -48.61 21.34 20.35
N SER A 51 -49.14 22.56 20.26
CA SER A 51 -50.33 22.86 19.46
C SER A 51 -50.14 24.07 18.57
N ILE A 52 -50.91 24.09 17.48
CA ILE A 52 -51.15 25.27 16.66
C ILE A 52 -52.63 25.62 16.85
N ASP A 53 -52.88 26.65 17.64
CA ASP A 53 -54.22 27.20 17.90
C ASP A 53 -55.30 26.16 18.27
N GLY A 54 -54.90 25.18 19.11
CA GLY A 54 -55.78 24.11 19.58
C GLY A 54 -55.74 22.81 18.76
N LEU A 55 -54.98 22.77 17.66
CA LEU A 55 -54.72 21.55 16.88
C LEU A 55 -53.43 20.86 17.34
N TYR A 56 -53.46 19.53 17.46
CA TYR A 56 -52.34 18.71 17.96
C TYR A 56 -51.86 17.66 16.93
N PRO A 57 -51.39 18.08 15.73
CA PRO A 57 -51.00 17.15 14.67
C PRO A 57 -49.70 16.39 14.96
N PHE A 58 -48.80 16.95 15.77
CA PHE A 58 -47.41 16.50 15.90
C PHE A 58 -47.24 15.13 16.56
N GLY A 59 -48.14 14.76 17.48
CA GLY A 59 -48.07 13.47 18.16
C GLY A 59 -48.24 12.30 17.19
N LEU A 60 -49.22 12.40 16.29
CA LEU A 60 -49.48 11.40 15.24
C LEU A 60 -48.34 11.35 14.22
N SER A 61 -47.84 12.52 13.79
CA SER A 61 -46.69 12.63 12.88
C SER A 61 -45.42 12.00 13.46
N PHE A 62 -45.15 12.19 14.75
CA PHE A 62 -43.97 11.61 15.41
C PHE A 62 -44.06 10.08 15.47
N MET A 63 -45.25 9.52 15.74
CA MET A 63 -45.47 8.08 15.72
C MET A 63 -45.29 7.51 14.30
N ALA A 64 -45.82 8.18 13.29
CA ALA A 64 -45.67 7.79 11.89
C ALA A 64 -44.20 7.83 11.43
N ALA A 65 -43.46 8.90 11.75
CA ALA A 65 -42.03 9.01 11.47
C ALA A 65 -41.23 7.86 12.11
N ASN A 66 -41.50 7.51 13.37
CA ASN A 66 -40.83 6.39 14.02
C ASN A 66 -41.16 5.04 13.38
N SER A 67 -42.31 4.88 12.72
CA SER A 67 -42.67 3.61 12.04
C SER A 67 -41.87 3.34 10.77
N LEU A 68 -41.36 4.38 10.11
CA LEU A 68 -40.57 4.28 8.87
C LEU A 68 -39.07 4.15 9.17
N TYR A 69 -38.54 5.02 10.03
CA TYR A 69 -37.10 5.12 10.26
C TYR A 69 -36.61 4.28 11.46
N ARG A 70 -37.51 3.78 12.31
CA ARG A 70 -37.18 2.95 13.48
C ARG A 70 -38.10 1.72 13.57
N LYS A 71 -37.66 0.72 14.35
CA LYS A 71 -38.46 -0.49 14.62
C LYS A 71 -39.44 -0.31 15.78
N ASP A 72 -39.23 0.69 16.63
CA ASP A 72 -39.99 0.94 17.86
C ASP A 72 -40.91 2.15 17.68
N TYR A 73 -42.17 1.92 17.27
CA TYR A 73 -43.16 2.99 16.99
C TYR A 73 -44.29 3.09 18.03
N ILE A 74 -44.53 2.02 18.80
CA ILE A 74 -45.60 1.99 19.82
C ILE A 74 -45.25 2.88 21.02
N LEU A 75 -44.04 2.74 21.55
CA LEU A 75 -43.61 3.49 22.73
C LEU A 75 -43.59 5.02 22.49
N PRO A 76 -43.03 5.53 21.38
CA PRO A 76 -43.13 6.96 21.04
C PRO A 76 -44.59 7.43 20.94
N GLY A 77 -45.49 6.62 20.37
CA GLY A 77 -46.91 6.94 20.27
C GLY A 77 -47.59 7.10 21.63
N VAL A 78 -47.30 6.22 22.59
CA VAL A 78 -47.84 6.30 23.97
C VAL A 78 -47.39 7.59 24.66
N PHE A 79 -46.10 7.94 24.56
CA PHE A 79 -45.58 9.18 25.15
C PHE A 79 -46.15 10.43 24.48
N SER A 80 -46.29 10.43 23.15
CA SER A 80 -46.96 11.50 22.42
C SER A 80 -48.40 11.69 22.87
N PHE A 81 -49.15 10.60 23.07
CA PHE A 81 -50.53 10.68 23.56
C PHE A 81 -50.59 11.25 24.99
N LEU A 82 -49.73 10.78 25.89
CA LEU A 82 -49.63 11.33 27.25
C LEU A 82 -49.38 12.85 27.24
N GLY A 83 -48.56 13.34 26.31
CA GLY A 83 -48.36 14.77 26.07
C GLY A 83 -49.63 15.49 25.63
N THR A 84 -50.35 14.96 24.64
CA THR A 84 -51.63 15.55 24.16
C THR A 84 -52.69 15.59 25.26
N LEU A 85 -52.76 14.55 26.09
CA LEU A 85 -53.71 14.45 27.19
C LEU A 85 -53.46 15.54 28.24
N LEU A 86 -52.20 15.75 28.61
CA LEU A 86 -51.82 16.77 29.59
C LEU A 86 -52.09 18.19 29.10
N ALA A 87 -51.88 18.45 27.80
CA ALA A 87 -52.07 19.77 27.22
C ALA A 87 -53.55 20.15 27.05
N MET A 88 -54.41 19.21 26.63
CA MET A 88 -55.83 19.51 26.34
C MET A 88 -56.77 19.38 27.53
N GLN A 89 -56.46 18.53 28.53
CA GLN A 89 -57.28 18.27 29.72
C GLN A 89 -58.79 18.08 29.43
N SER A 90 -59.13 17.48 28.29
CA SER A 90 -60.52 17.34 27.82
C SER A 90 -60.77 16.03 27.09
N ILE A 91 -62.05 15.62 27.00
CA ILE A 91 -62.51 14.40 26.30
C ILE A 91 -62.14 14.41 24.81
N ILE A 92 -61.89 15.58 24.23
CA ILE A 92 -61.49 15.75 22.83
C ILE A 92 -60.15 15.05 22.54
N SER A 93 -59.30 14.87 23.57
CA SER A 93 -58.03 14.12 23.45
C SER A 93 -58.21 12.67 22.98
N LEU A 94 -59.34 12.03 23.27
CA LEU A 94 -59.65 10.66 22.84
C LEU A 94 -59.70 10.52 21.31
N ARG A 95 -60.00 11.61 20.59
CA ARG A 95 -59.94 11.65 19.12
C ARG A 95 -58.53 11.33 18.61
N TYR A 96 -57.50 11.90 19.24
CA TYR A 96 -56.11 11.67 18.85
C TYR A 96 -55.63 10.27 19.20
N LEU A 97 -56.12 9.69 20.30
CA LEU A 97 -55.90 8.27 20.60
C LEU A 97 -56.51 7.37 19.51
N GLY A 98 -57.74 7.69 19.10
CA GLY A 98 -58.42 7.01 18.00
C GLY A 98 -57.65 7.11 16.69
N ALA A 99 -57.15 8.30 16.34
CA ALA A 99 -56.31 8.51 15.15
C ALA A 99 -55.02 7.67 15.19
N MET A 100 -54.33 7.63 16.33
CA MET A 100 -53.14 6.79 16.51
C MET A 100 -53.47 5.29 16.41
N GLY A 101 -54.57 4.84 17.01
CA GLY A 101 -55.03 3.44 16.92
C GLY A 101 -55.39 3.03 15.49
N ILE A 102 -56.12 3.88 14.77
CA ILE A 102 -56.48 3.66 13.36
C ILE A 102 -55.23 3.66 12.48
N PHE A 103 -54.27 4.56 12.71
CA PHE A 103 -52.99 4.56 12.00
C PHE A 103 -52.25 3.23 12.18
N LEU A 104 -52.16 2.71 13.41
CA LEU A 104 -51.51 1.42 13.69
C LEU A 104 -52.19 0.26 12.95
N LEU A 105 -53.53 0.27 12.90
CA LEU A 105 -54.31 -0.74 12.18
C LEU A 105 -54.05 -0.68 10.67
N ILE A 106 -54.10 0.52 10.07
CA ILE A 106 -53.82 0.73 8.64
C ILE A 106 -52.36 0.34 8.33
N PHE A 107 -51.41 0.75 9.16
CA PHE A 107 -49.99 0.43 8.99
C PHE A 107 -49.73 -1.09 9.06
N PHE A 108 -50.35 -1.80 9.99
CA PHE A 108 -50.22 -3.25 10.11
C PHE A 108 -50.80 -4.00 8.91
N LEU A 109 -51.98 -3.58 8.41
CA LEU A 109 -52.59 -4.14 7.20
C LEU A 109 -51.76 -3.85 5.95
N HIS A 110 -51.23 -2.62 5.82
CA HIS A 110 -50.50 -2.18 4.64
C HIS A 110 -49.09 -2.77 4.55
N LYS A 111 -48.40 -2.98 5.69
CA LYS A 111 -47.08 -3.64 5.78
C LYS A 111 -47.07 -5.05 5.18
N ARG A 112 -48.23 -5.69 5.06
CA ARG A 112 -48.40 -7.01 4.45
C ARG A 112 -48.41 -6.97 2.91
N PHE A 113 -48.74 -5.82 2.30
CA PHE A 113 -49.04 -5.72 0.87
C PHE A 113 -48.10 -4.80 0.07
N TYR A 114 -47.51 -3.76 0.68
CA TYR A 114 -46.66 -2.79 -0.04
C TYR A 114 -45.34 -2.54 0.71
N GLY A 115 -44.26 -2.31 -0.06
CA GLY A 115 -42.95 -1.90 0.45
C GLY A 115 -42.96 -0.49 1.05
N GLU A 116 -41.89 -0.13 1.77
CA GLU A 116 -41.70 1.15 2.47
C GLU A 116 -41.63 2.34 1.49
N SER A 117 -42.79 2.83 1.03
CA SER A 117 -42.87 4.08 0.26
C SER A 117 -43.27 5.25 1.18
N GLU A 118 -42.49 6.32 1.16
CA GLU A 118 -42.71 7.56 1.94
C GLU A 118 -44.08 8.19 1.68
N LEU A 119 -44.54 8.21 0.42
CA LEU A 119 -45.83 8.80 0.05
C LEU A 119 -47.03 8.04 0.64
N ALA A 120 -46.95 6.71 0.74
CA ALA A 120 -48.01 5.91 1.36
C ALA A 120 -48.15 6.20 2.85
N LEU A 121 -47.03 6.45 3.55
CA LEU A 121 -47.04 6.82 4.97
C LEU A 121 -47.80 8.12 5.21
N GLY A 122 -47.52 9.16 4.41
CA GLY A 122 -48.26 10.43 4.48
C GLY A 122 -49.76 10.25 4.25
N ALA A 123 -50.15 9.43 3.28
CA ALA A 123 -51.56 9.12 3.01
C ALA A 123 -52.23 8.38 4.18
N MET A 124 -51.52 7.46 4.85
CA MET A 124 -52.02 6.75 6.04
C MET A 124 -52.27 7.71 7.21
N VAL A 125 -51.37 8.67 7.45
CA VAL A 125 -51.55 9.71 8.49
C VAL A 125 -52.81 10.53 8.23
N VAL A 126 -52.98 11.02 7.00
CA VAL A 126 -54.17 11.81 6.61
C VAL A 126 -55.46 10.99 6.79
N LEU A 127 -55.48 9.75 6.29
CA LEU A 127 -56.66 8.89 6.38
C LEU A 127 -57.01 8.57 7.84
N SER A 128 -56.01 8.26 8.67
CA SER A 128 -56.23 7.95 10.08
C SER A 128 -56.82 9.13 10.87
N ASN A 129 -56.32 10.35 10.62
CA ASN A 129 -56.82 11.55 11.31
C ASN A 129 -58.21 11.95 10.81
N LEU A 130 -58.49 11.81 9.51
CA LEU A 130 -59.81 12.10 8.94
C LEU A 130 -60.88 11.14 9.46
N ILE A 131 -60.61 9.83 9.48
CA ILE A 131 -61.56 8.83 9.99
C ILE A 131 -61.85 9.09 11.47
N ALA A 132 -60.82 9.28 12.28
CA ALA A 132 -60.99 9.59 13.71
C ALA A 132 -61.74 10.90 13.94
N GLY A 133 -61.45 11.93 13.12
CA GLY A 133 -62.11 13.23 13.20
C GLY A 133 -63.58 13.18 12.82
N ILE A 134 -63.93 12.53 11.70
CA ILE A 134 -65.32 12.39 11.26
C ILE A 134 -66.13 11.57 12.28
N LEU A 135 -65.57 10.47 12.81
CA LEU A 135 -66.22 9.67 13.86
C LEU A 135 -66.46 10.47 15.14
N PHE A 136 -65.58 11.41 15.47
CA PHE A 136 -65.78 12.30 16.61
C PHE A 136 -66.82 13.38 16.32
N LEU A 137 -66.80 13.98 15.13
CA LEU A 137 -67.74 15.04 14.72
C LEU A 137 -69.18 14.53 14.60
N THR A 138 -69.41 13.27 14.21
CA THR A 138 -70.75 12.68 14.20
C THR A 138 -71.39 12.60 15.59
N THR A 139 -70.59 12.58 16.67
CA THR A 139 -71.10 12.58 18.06
C THR A 139 -71.44 13.97 18.60
N ARG A 140 -70.88 15.04 18.03
CA ARG A 140 -70.98 16.42 18.53
C ARG A 140 -71.80 17.36 17.63
N GLY A 141 -72.06 16.93 16.38
CA GLY A 141 -72.63 17.76 15.33
C GLY A 141 -71.53 18.23 14.36
N VAL A 142 -71.87 18.27 13.07
CA VAL A 142 -70.92 18.57 11.99
C VAL A 142 -71.12 20.01 11.52
N SER A 143 -70.09 20.84 11.63
CA SER A 143 -70.04 22.15 10.96
C SER A 143 -69.07 22.12 9.78
N LEU A 144 -69.31 22.95 8.76
CA LEU A 144 -68.39 23.10 7.63
C LEU A 144 -67.01 23.63 8.09
N TYR A 145 -66.99 24.42 9.16
CA TYR A 145 -65.76 24.95 9.76
C TYR A 145 -64.92 23.84 10.41
N ASP A 146 -65.55 22.90 11.12
CA ASP A 146 -64.84 21.79 11.76
C ASP A 146 -64.25 20.81 10.74
N ILE A 147 -64.96 20.57 9.63
CA ILE A 147 -64.43 19.76 8.51
C ILE A 147 -63.20 20.45 7.90
N PHE A 148 -63.27 21.77 7.68
CA PHE A 148 -62.15 22.52 7.15
C PHE A 148 -60.93 22.46 8.09
N LEU A 149 -61.15 22.66 9.39
CA LEU A 149 -60.09 22.60 10.40
C LEU A 149 -59.45 21.20 10.47
N LEU A 150 -60.26 20.14 10.33
CA LEU A 150 -59.79 18.76 10.28
C LEU A 150 -58.93 18.47 9.04
N LEU A 151 -59.27 19.03 7.88
CA LEU A 151 -58.46 18.93 6.66
C LEU A 151 -57.10 19.62 6.83
N VAL A 152 -57.12 20.83 7.40
CA VAL A 152 -55.89 21.60 7.69
C VAL A 152 -55.00 20.84 8.67
N GLU A 153 -55.57 20.31 9.76
CA GLU A 153 -54.83 19.52 10.74
C GLU A 153 -54.19 18.27 10.12
N SER A 154 -54.93 17.58 9.24
CA SER A 154 -54.44 16.38 8.56
C SER A 154 -53.32 16.70 7.56
N ALA A 155 -53.40 17.83 6.87
CA ALA A 155 -52.34 18.31 5.98
C ALA A 155 -51.07 18.66 6.76
N ILE A 156 -51.20 19.36 7.90
CA ILE A 156 -50.06 19.68 8.78
C ILE A 156 -49.44 18.39 9.33
N ALA A 157 -50.25 17.43 9.76
CA ALA A 157 -49.76 16.15 10.27
C ALA A 157 -48.97 15.37 9.20
N CYS A 158 -49.41 15.40 7.94
CA CYS A 158 -48.69 14.80 6.82
C CYS A 158 -47.32 15.45 6.62
N ILE A 159 -47.27 16.79 6.49
CA ILE A 159 -46.04 17.54 6.28
C ILE A 159 -45.05 17.31 7.43
N MET A 160 -45.53 17.36 8.67
CA MET A 160 -44.68 17.17 9.85
C MET A 160 -44.08 15.76 9.96
N THR A 161 -44.70 14.75 9.34
CA THR A 161 -44.17 13.38 9.32
C THR A 161 -42.81 13.31 8.61
N PHE A 162 -42.56 14.18 7.63
CA PHE A 162 -41.28 14.25 6.90
C PHE A 162 -40.31 15.28 7.49
N ILE A 163 -40.81 16.35 8.12
CA ILE A 163 -39.96 17.38 8.74
C ILE A 163 -39.29 16.86 10.02
N ILE A 164 -40.00 16.06 10.82
CA ILE A 164 -39.49 15.56 12.11
C ILE A 164 -38.19 14.74 11.95
N PRO A 165 -38.10 13.73 11.05
CA PRO A 165 -36.88 13.00 10.75
C PRO A 165 -35.69 13.89 10.34
N GLY A 166 -35.93 14.81 9.39
CA GLY A 166 -34.89 15.72 8.91
C GLY A 166 -34.44 16.76 9.96
N GLY A 167 -35.33 17.12 10.88
CA GLY A 167 -35.00 17.97 12.01
C GLY A 167 -34.39 17.22 13.20
N MET A 168 -34.53 15.90 13.32
CA MET A 168 -33.95 15.11 14.41
C MET A 168 -32.99 14.01 13.92
N PRO A 169 -31.88 14.37 13.23
CA PRO A 169 -30.97 13.38 12.65
C PRO A 169 -30.29 12.50 13.70
N TRP A 170 -30.18 12.95 14.96
CA TRP A 170 -29.63 12.15 16.05
C TRP A 170 -30.55 11.01 16.51
N ILE A 171 -31.86 11.08 16.22
CA ILE A 171 -32.84 10.04 16.54
C ILE A 171 -33.09 9.13 15.33
N PHE A 172 -33.27 9.73 14.15
CA PHE A 172 -33.72 9.04 12.95
C PHE A 172 -32.61 8.66 11.96
N LYS A 173 -31.38 9.19 12.12
CA LYS A 173 -30.20 8.89 11.30
C LYS A 173 -30.41 9.11 9.78
N GLU A 174 -31.29 10.01 9.41
CA GLU A 174 -31.58 10.35 8.01
C GLU A 174 -30.54 11.33 7.45
N GLN A 175 -30.19 11.14 6.16
CA GLN A 175 -29.26 11.99 5.44
C GLN A 175 -30.03 13.12 4.73
N VAL A 176 -30.04 14.31 5.33
CA VAL A 176 -30.70 15.50 4.77
C VAL A 176 -29.65 16.57 4.46
N ASN A 177 -29.88 17.35 3.39
CA ASN A 177 -29.02 18.47 3.04
C ASN A 177 -28.92 19.48 4.19
N THR A 178 -27.78 20.17 4.29
CA THR A 178 -27.52 21.11 5.40
C THR A 178 -28.54 22.25 5.47
N THR A 179 -28.97 22.77 4.33
CA THR A 179 -29.98 23.82 4.21
C THR A 179 -31.37 23.34 4.63
N GLU A 180 -31.80 22.18 4.12
CA GLU A 180 -33.08 21.54 4.47
C GLU A 180 -33.15 21.17 5.95
N ARG A 181 -32.05 20.65 6.52
CA ARG A 181 -31.95 20.35 7.95
C ARG A 181 -32.09 21.59 8.81
N ASN A 182 -31.49 22.72 8.41
CA ASN A 182 -31.60 23.97 9.16
C ASN A 182 -33.05 24.47 9.19
N ILE A 183 -33.77 24.33 8.08
CA ILE A 183 -35.19 24.64 8.00
C ILE A 183 -35.99 23.70 8.89
N CYS A 184 -35.78 22.38 8.80
CA CYS A 184 -36.51 21.40 9.62
C CYS A 184 -36.27 21.58 11.13
N MET A 185 -35.04 21.90 11.53
CA MET A 185 -34.70 22.22 12.92
C MET A 185 -35.36 23.51 13.39
N ALA A 186 -35.37 24.55 12.56
CA ALA A 186 -36.08 25.78 12.87
C ALA A 186 -37.58 25.51 13.06
N VAL A 187 -38.17 24.64 12.24
CA VAL A 187 -39.58 24.22 12.36
C VAL A 187 -39.83 23.56 13.71
N LEU A 188 -39.00 22.57 14.07
CA LEU A 188 -39.12 21.88 15.34
C LEU A 188 -38.90 22.79 16.55
N LEU A 189 -37.94 23.73 16.47
CA LEU A 189 -37.69 24.69 17.54
C LEU A 189 -38.92 25.59 17.76
N GLY A 190 -39.55 26.08 16.68
CA GLY A 190 -40.79 26.83 16.77
C GLY A 190 -41.94 26.04 17.40
N VAL A 191 -42.07 24.76 17.05
CA VAL A 191 -43.07 23.84 17.63
C VAL A 191 -42.85 23.64 19.13
N VAL A 192 -41.60 23.43 19.57
CA VAL A 192 -41.26 23.32 21.00
C VAL A 192 -41.52 24.64 21.74
N LEU A 193 -41.21 25.78 21.13
CA LEU A 193 -41.48 27.10 21.71
C LEU A 193 -42.98 27.41 21.83
N SER A 194 -43.85 26.76 21.03
CA SER A 194 -45.31 26.88 21.16
C SER A 194 -45.83 26.45 22.54
N ILE A 195 -45.11 25.56 23.22
CA ILE A 195 -45.48 25.08 24.56
C ILE A 195 -45.38 26.20 25.61
N ALA A 196 -44.51 27.20 25.40
CA ALA A 196 -44.28 28.30 26.34
C ALA A 196 -45.32 29.45 26.25
N LYS A 197 -46.43 29.26 25.51
CA LYS A 197 -47.43 30.31 25.19
C LYS A 197 -48.04 31.02 26.41
N ASN A 198 -48.03 30.43 27.61
CA ASN A 198 -48.70 30.96 28.80
C ASN A 198 -47.77 31.37 29.96
N ILE A 199 -46.45 31.53 29.73
CA ILE A 199 -45.51 31.94 30.79
C ILE A 199 -45.22 33.43 30.70
N ILE A 200 -45.93 34.22 31.51
CA ILE A 200 -45.73 35.67 31.65
C ILE A 200 -44.89 35.92 32.91
N LEU A 201 -43.70 36.52 32.75
CA LEU A 201 -42.81 36.88 33.87
C LEU A 201 -42.56 38.39 33.81
N LEU A 202 -42.84 39.12 34.90
CA LEU A 202 -42.65 40.58 34.98
C LEU A 202 -43.31 41.38 33.82
N GLY A 203 -44.48 40.93 33.34
CA GLY A 203 -45.17 41.56 32.21
C GLY A 203 -44.53 41.29 30.83
N ILE A 204 -43.51 40.44 30.76
CA ILE A 204 -42.82 40.04 29.52
C ILE A 204 -43.15 38.57 29.24
N ASN A 205 -43.56 38.27 28.00
CA ASN A 205 -43.69 36.90 27.53
C ASN A 205 -42.30 36.28 27.36
N VAL A 206 -42.01 35.24 28.15
CA VAL A 206 -40.74 34.49 28.06
C VAL A 206 -40.57 33.88 26.67
N ARG A 207 -41.69 33.51 26.05
CA ARG A 207 -41.75 32.98 24.69
C ARG A 207 -41.16 33.95 23.66
N ASP A 208 -41.56 35.21 23.68
CA ASP A 208 -41.16 36.19 22.66
C ASP A 208 -39.65 36.47 22.77
N VAL A 209 -39.13 36.46 24.00
CA VAL A 209 -37.69 36.57 24.29
C VAL A 209 -36.92 35.38 23.70
N LEU A 210 -37.39 34.15 23.95
CA LEU A 210 -36.77 32.95 23.39
C LEU A 210 -36.89 32.88 21.86
N GLY A 211 -37.98 33.40 21.30
CA GLY A 211 -38.21 33.50 19.87
C GLY A 211 -37.17 34.39 19.18
N VAL A 212 -37.00 35.63 19.66
CA VAL A 212 -35.99 36.56 19.15
C VAL A 212 -34.58 36.01 19.34
N LEU A 213 -34.28 35.44 20.53
CA LEU A 213 -32.98 34.81 20.80
C LEU A 213 -32.66 33.68 19.81
N SER A 214 -33.65 32.85 19.49
CA SER A 214 -33.49 31.72 18.56
C SER A 214 -33.19 32.20 17.13
N VAL A 215 -33.87 33.25 16.66
CA VAL A 215 -33.59 33.86 15.35
C VAL A 215 -32.18 34.42 15.31
N LEU A 216 -31.72 35.12 16.35
CA LEU A 216 -30.36 35.66 16.42
C LEU A 216 -29.28 34.58 16.40
N ILE A 217 -29.48 33.47 17.13
CA ILE A 217 -28.53 32.34 17.14
C ILE A 217 -28.46 31.68 15.76
N LEU A 218 -29.61 31.43 15.12
CA LEU A 218 -29.66 30.79 13.80
C LEU A 218 -29.12 31.71 12.70
N ALA A 219 -29.38 33.01 12.78
CA ALA A 219 -28.82 34.02 11.89
C ALA A 219 -27.29 34.10 12.00
N LEU A 220 -26.73 33.98 13.21
CA LEU A 220 -25.29 34.03 13.43
C LEU A 220 -24.57 32.77 12.91
N ILE A 221 -25.16 31.59 13.11
CA ILE A 221 -24.51 30.30 12.78
C ILE A 221 -24.72 29.91 11.32
N ALA A 222 -25.94 30.10 10.79
CA ALA A 222 -26.35 29.56 9.49
C ALA A 222 -26.73 30.64 8.45
N GLY A 223 -26.50 31.92 8.77
CA GLY A 223 -26.61 33.04 7.83
C GLY A 223 -28.04 33.52 7.56
N PRO A 224 -28.25 34.32 6.48
CA PRO A 224 -29.49 35.05 6.25
C PRO A 224 -30.70 34.13 5.99
N GLY A 225 -30.51 33.04 5.23
CA GLY A 225 -31.59 32.10 4.93
C GLY A 225 -32.13 31.41 6.18
N ALA A 226 -31.26 30.95 7.07
CA ALA A 226 -31.67 30.30 8.32
C ALA A 226 -32.35 31.27 9.29
N GLY A 227 -31.84 32.50 9.39
CA GLY A 227 -32.47 33.56 10.18
C GLY A 227 -33.89 33.90 9.69
N ALA A 228 -34.06 34.03 8.36
CA ALA A 228 -35.37 34.29 7.76
C ALA A 228 -36.36 33.14 7.99
N SER A 229 -35.95 31.89 7.71
CA SER A 229 -36.79 30.72 7.92
C SER A 229 -37.20 30.56 9.38
N ALA A 230 -36.26 30.73 10.32
CA ALA A 230 -36.56 30.71 11.75
C ALA A 230 -37.56 31.80 12.14
N GLY A 231 -37.40 33.01 11.60
CA GLY A 231 -38.34 34.10 11.83
C GLY A 231 -39.76 33.81 11.36
N ILE A 232 -39.92 33.21 10.16
CA ILE A 232 -41.24 32.81 9.63
C ILE A 232 -41.93 31.82 10.57
N ILE A 233 -41.22 30.77 10.96
CA ILE A 233 -41.77 29.67 11.75
C ILE A 233 -42.12 30.13 13.16
N ILE A 234 -41.21 30.88 13.79
CA ILE A 234 -41.44 31.41 15.14
C ILE A 234 -42.58 32.43 15.12
N GLY A 235 -42.76 33.19 14.04
CA GLY A 235 -43.92 34.06 13.85
C GLY A 235 -45.23 33.28 13.72
N ILE A 236 -45.27 32.22 12.89
CA ILE A 236 -46.47 31.40 12.65
C ILE A 236 -46.93 30.69 13.92
N THR A 237 -45.99 30.07 14.63
CA THR A 237 -46.31 29.35 15.88
C THR A 237 -46.57 30.33 17.02
N GLY A 238 -45.91 31.50 16.97
CA GLY A 238 -45.72 32.56 17.98
C GLY A 238 -46.97 33.26 18.51
N PHE A 239 -47.85 33.63 17.60
CA PHE A 239 -48.88 34.61 17.88
C PHE A 239 -50.27 34.08 17.51
N SER A 240 -51.30 34.57 18.20
CA SER A 240 -52.69 34.23 17.88
C SER A 240 -53.00 34.60 16.42
N PHE A 241 -53.89 33.83 15.76
CA PHE A 241 -54.18 33.95 14.34
C PHE A 241 -54.54 35.39 13.89
N SER A 242 -55.11 36.20 14.79
CA SER A 242 -55.46 37.62 14.57
C SER A 242 -54.28 38.59 14.45
N LEU A 243 -53.14 38.34 15.08
CA LEU A 243 -51.90 39.15 14.96
C LEU A 243 -50.84 38.50 14.05
N SER A 244 -51.17 37.34 13.46
CA SER A 244 -50.21 36.44 12.84
C SER A 244 -49.49 36.97 11.59
N PRO A 245 -50.10 37.70 10.63
CA PRO A 245 -49.40 38.02 9.37
C PRO A 245 -48.24 38.99 9.55
N TRP A 246 -48.43 39.99 10.42
CA TRP A 246 -47.45 41.05 10.64
C TRP A 246 -46.25 40.58 11.48
N SER A 247 -46.51 39.74 12.49
CA SER A 247 -45.46 39.14 13.33
C SER A 247 -44.53 38.20 12.56
N ILE A 248 -45.08 37.45 11.60
CA ILE A 248 -44.31 36.60 10.68
C ILE A 248 -43.36 37.46 9.84
N ALA A 249 -43.89 38.52 9.24
CA ALA A 249 -43.12 39.35 8.34
C ALA A 249 -42.01 40.14 9.06
N ILE A 250 -42.28 40.69 10.25
CA ILE A 250 -41.25 41.41 11.03
C ILE A 250 -40.13 40.48 11.51
N MET A 251 -40.45 39.27 11.97
CA MET A 251 -39.46 38.29 12.43
C MET A 251 -38.64 37.72 11.28
N ALA A 252 -39.28 37.41 10.15
CA ALA A 252 -38.61 36.92 8.95
C ALA A 252 -37.64 37.94 8.37
N PHE A 253 -38.10 39.19 8.21
CA PHE A 253 -37.30 40.27 7.65
C PHE A 253 -36.14 40.63 8.59
N SER A 254 -36.41 40.77 9.89
CA SER A 254 -35.36 41.05 10.87
C SER A 254 -34.33 39.92 10.94
N GLY A 255 -34.75 38.65 10.83
CA GLY A 255 -33.86 37.50 10.76
C GLY A 255 -32.98 37.47 9.50
N LEU A 256 -33.53 37.85 8.34
CA LEU A 256 -32.78 37.94 7.09
C LEU A 256 -31.68 39.01 7.16
N VAL A 257 -32.04 40.22 7.61
CA VAL A 257 -31.09 41.33 7.73
C VAL A 257 -30.02 40.99 8.78
N SER A 258 -30.44 40.50 9.94
CA SER A 258 -29.55 40.01 11.00
C SER A 258 -28.54 38.97 10.51
N GLY A 259 -29.01 37.99 9.73
CA GLY A 259 -28.16 36.94 9.18
C GLY A 259 -27.27 37.41 8.02
N SER A 260 -27.56 38.56 7.39
CA SER A 260 -26.66 39.15 6.39
C SER A 260 -25.43 39.79 7.04
N PHE A 261 -25.56 40.27 8.28
CA PHE A 261 -24.49 40.86 9.08
C PHE A 261 -23.74 39.86 9.99
N TYR A 262 -23.98 38.55 9.84
CA TYR A 262 -23.36 37.53 10.68
C TYR A 262 -21.81 37.56 10.69
N LYS A 263 -21.17 38.00 9.60
CA LYS A 263 -19.70 38.11 9.49
C LYS A 263 -19.08 39.12 10.46
N LEU A 264 -19.87 40.08 10.95
CA LEU A 264 -19.46 41.07 11.96
C LEU A 264 -19.62 40.52 13.40
N GLY A 265 -19.90 39.22 13.55
CA GLY A 265 -20.11 38.58 14.84
C GLY A 265 -21.40 39.01 15.54
N LYS A 266 -21.48 38.74 16.85
CA LYS A 266 -22.70 38.97 17.65
C LYS A 266 -23.25 40.39 17.57
N VAL A 267 -22.37 41.38 17.60
CA VAL A 267 -22.75 42.80 17.57
C VAL A 267 -23.39 43.15 16.22
N GLY A 268 -22.81 42.66 15.12
CA GLY A 268 -23.40 42.84 13.79
C GLY A 268 -24.77 42.19 13.64
N THR A 269 -24.97 40.99 14.19
CA THR A 269 -26.25 40.29 14.18
C THR A 269 -27.34 41.07 14.94
N ILE A 270 -27.00 41.69 16.07
CA ILE A 270 -27.94 42.56 16.82
C ILE A 270 -28.29 43.81 16.01
N ILE A 271 -27.27 44.50 15.47
CA ILE A 271 -27.47 45.71 14.65
C ILE A 271 -28.37 45.39 13.45
N GLY A 272 -28.13 44.27 12.76
CA GLY A 272 -28.95 43.84 11.63
C GLY A 272 -30.39 43.52 12.04
N PHE A 273 -30.62 42.88 13.18
CA PHE A 273 -31.98 42.63 13.67
C PHE A 273 -32.69 43.93 14.05
N SER A 274 -32.03 44.83 14.78
CA SER A 274 -32.61 46.12 15.16
C SER A 274 -32.91 47.00 13.94
N MET A 275 -32.04 46.99 12.94
CA MET A 275 -32.26 47.69 11.67
C MET A 275 -33.46 47.10 10.92
N GLY A 276 -33.55 45.77 10.81
CA GLY A 276 -34.69 45.10 10.17
C GLY A 276 -36.01 45.39 10.89
N TYR A 277 -36.02 45.35 12.22
CA TYR A 277 -37.18 45.67 13.04
C TYR A 277 -37.62 47.13 12.84
N LEU A 278 -36.70 48.09 12.87
CA LEU A 278 -36.99 49.51 12.69
C LEU A 278 -37.55 49.79 11.29
N LEU A 279 -36.90 49.27 10.24
CA LEU A 279 -37.32 49.47 8.85
C LEU A 279 -38.71 48.90 8.58
N TYR A 280 -38.98 47.69 9.10
CA TYR A 280 -40.28 47.05 8.92
C TYR A 280 -41.38 47.77 9.71
N ASN A 281 -41.10 48.14 10.97
CA ASN A 281 -42.06 48.85 11.81
C ASN A 281 -42.40 50.24 11.24
N LEU A 282 -41.42 50.96 10.65
CA LEU A 282 -41.67 52.25 9.98
C LEU A 282 -42.66 52.15 8.81
N HIS A 283 -42.67 51.03 8.08
CA HIS A 283 -43.62 50.80 6.98
C HIS A 283 -45.02 50.41 7.46
N VAL A 284 -45.14 49.79 8.64
CA VAL A 284 -46.41 49.24 9.16
C VAL A 284 -47.10 50.15 10.18
N ASN A 285 -46.42 51.21 10.65
CA ASN A 285 -46.84 52.08 11.76
C ASN A 285 -48.12 52.93 11.52
N SER A 286 -48.95 52.62 10.53
CA SER A 286 -50.28 53.21 10.36
C SER A 286 -51.35 52.62 11.30
N MET A 287 -51.02 51.58 12.09
CA MET A 287 -52.01 50.79 12.88
C MET A 287 -51.78 50.75 14.41
N GLY A 288 -50.78 51.47 14.96
CA GLY A 288 -50.78 51.88 16.37
C GLY A 288 -50.33 50.91 17.48
N GLU A 289 -49.92 49.66 17.21
CA GLU A 289 -49.37 48.76 18.25
C GLU A 289 -48.04 48.12 17.84
N ALA A 290 -47.03 48.23 18.72
CA ALA A 290 -45.75 47.55 18.56
C ALA A 290 -45.92 46.04 18.80
N ILE A 291 -45.89 45.25 17.73
CA ILE A 291 -46.14 43.80 17.73
C ILE A 291 -45.19 43.04 18.66
N ILE A 292 -43.93 43.48 18.75
CA ILE A 292 -42.95 42.98 19.73
C ILE A 292 -42.59 44.13 20.66
N PRO A 293 -42.88 44.04 21.97
CA PRO A 293 -42.54 45.07 22.93
C PRO A 293 -41.03 45.35 22.99
N LEU A 294 -40.63 46.62 23.08
CA LEU A 294 -39.22 47.02 23.24
C LEU A 294 -38.50 46.32 24.43
N PRO A 295 -39.14 46.07 25.59
CA PRO A 295 -38.52 45.30 26.68
C PRO A 295 -38.09 43.88 26.27
N VAL A 296 -38.85 43.22 25.38
CA VAL A 296 -38.52 41.87 24.87
C VAL A 296 -37.23 41.91 24.08
N LEU A 297 -37.05 42.91 23.20
CA LEU A 297 -35.84 43.07 22.39
C LEU A 297 -34.61 43.32 23.26
N PHE A 298 -34.73 44.20 24.26
CA PHE A 298 -33.62 44.52 25.17
C PHE A 298 -33.15 43.29 25.94
N VAL A 299 -34.09 42.54 26.54
CA VAL A 299 -33.77 41.31 27.28
C VAL A 299 -33.15 40.25 26.34
N SER A 300 -33.67 40.11 25.11
CA SER A 300 -33.16 39.16 24.13
C SER A 300 -31.73 39.48 23.69
N TYR A 301 -31.42 40.74 23.44
CA TYR A 301 -30.07 41.18 23.06
C TYR A 301 -29.08 41.02 24.21
N LEU A 302 -29.49 41.34 25.44
CA LEU A 302 -28.67 41.15 26.63
C LEU A 302 -28.33 39.67 26.82
N LEU A 303 -29.32 38.77 26.72
CA LEU A 303 -29.12 37.32 26.82
C LEU A 303 -28.22 36.79 25.70
N PHE A 304 -28.36 37.30 24.47
CA PHE A 304 -27.54 36.90 23.34
C PHE A 304 -26.05 37.29 23.49
N LEU A 305 -25.80 38.48 24.04
CA LEU A 305 -24.44 38.94 24.35
C LEU A 305 -23.80 38.08 25.44
N LEU A 306 -24.55 37.78 26.51
CA LEU A 306 -24.11 36.99 27.67
C LEU A 306 -23.86 35.51 27.35
N LEU A 307 -24.31 35.02 26.18
CA LEU A 307 -24.14 33.64 25.76
C LEU A 307 -22.63 33.29 25.60
N PRO A 308 -22.06 32.34 26.35
CA PRO A 308 -20.63 32.05 26.29
C PRO A 308 -20.22 31.47 24.92
N PRO A 309 -19.02 31.79 24.40
CA PRO A 309 -18.56 31.30 23.09
C PRO A 309 -18.42 29.77 23.05
N LYS A 310 -18.25 29.12 24.21
CA LYS A 310 -18.25 27.65 24.33
C LYS A 310 -19.60 27.04 23.94
N VAL A 311 -20.71 27.68 24.31
CA VAL A 311 -22.06 27.21 23.94
C VAL A 311 -22.30 27.46 22.46
N LEU A 312 -21.91 28.62 21.95
CA LEU A 312 -22.03 28.93 20.53
C LEU A 312 -21.21 27.94 19.68
N LYS A 313 -19.96 27.65 20.05
CA LYS A 313 -19.12 26.65 19.36
C LYS A 313 -19.67 25.23 19.48
N LYS A 314 -20.33 24.87 20.59
CA LYS A 314 -20.99 23.56 20.74
C LYS A 314 -22.23 23.43 19.86
N VAL A 315 -23.00 24.52 19.71
CA VAL A 315 -24.14 24.58 18.79
C VAL A 315 -23.65 24.63 17.34
N GLU A 316 -22.61 25.40 17.03
CA GLU A 316 -21.95 25.42 15.73
C GLU A 316 -21.38 24.05 15.37
N LEU A 317 -20.72 23.36 16.29
CA LEU A 317 -20.29 21.96 16.13
C LEU A 317 -21.47 21.02 15.95
N TYR A 318 -22.64 21.33 16.50
CA TYR A 318 -23.86 20.56 16.25
C TYR A 318 -24.40 20.78 14.83
N PHE A 319 -24.34 22.03 14.33
CA PHE A 319 -24.62 22.36 12.93
C PHE A 319 -23.54 21.80 11.98
N ALA A 320 -22.28 21.79 12.39
CA ALA A 320 -21.12 21.36 11.60
C ALA A 320 -20.84 19.86 11.73
N ASN A 321 -21.41 19.15 12.72
CA ASN A 321 -21.47 17.68 12.85
C ASN A 321 -22.38 17.11 11.74
N SER A 322 -21.97 17.36 10.51
CA SER A 322 -21.80 16.33 9.50
C SER A 322 -21.18 15.10 10.17
N HIS A 323 -21.98 14.06 10.33
CA HIS A 323 -21.57 12.81 10.95
C HIS A 323 -20.70 12.00 9.99
N ASN A 324 -19.54 12.54 9.62
CA ASN A 324 -18.60 11.86 8.74
C ASN A 324 -17.13 12.17 9.04
N GLN A 325 -16.78 13.18 9.84
CA GLN A 325 -15.36 13.56 9.95
C GLN A 325 -14.51 12.68 10.90
N GLU A 326 -15.09 12.02 11.91
CA GLU A 326 -14.33 11.11 12.79
C GLU A 326 -14.18 9.69 12.21
N LEU A 327 -15.13 9.19 11.41
CA LEU A 327 -15.02 7.88 10.74
C LEU A 327 -14.30 7.96 9.39
N ILE A 328 -14.41 9.07 8.65
CA ILE A 328 -13.71 9.26 7.36
C ILE A 328 -12.26 9.71 7.56
N SER A 329 -11.89 10.38 8.66
CA SER A 329 -10.50 10.81 8.85
C SER A 329 -9.55 9.67 9.17
N SER A 330 -9.96 8.66 9.95
CA SER A 330 -9.11 7.49 10.21
C SER A 330 -9.03 6.56 8.99
N TYR A 331 -10.13 6.38 8.25
CA TYR A 331 -10.15 5.54 7.04
C TYR A 331 -9.35 6.17 5.87
N ASN A 332 -9.41 7.49 5.71
CA ASN A 332 -8.68 8.21 4.66
C ASN A 332 -7.16 8.28 4.88
N ILE A 333 -6.65 8.18 6.11
CA ILE A 333 -5.19 8.26 6.32
C ILE A 333 -4.53 6.99 5.78
N GLU A 334 -5.11 5.82 6.06
CA GLU A 334 -4.60 4.54 5.55
C GLU A 334 -4.79 4.42 4.03
N GLU A 335 -5.92 4.87 3.50
CA GLU A 335 -6.15 4.87 2.05
C GLU A 335 -5.22 5.86 1.32
N ARG A 336 -5.05 7.10 1.82
CA ARG A 336 -4.06 8.04 1.27
C ARG A 336 -2.63 7.55 1.43
N ALA A 337 -2.30 6.89 2.55
CA ALA A 337 -0.98 6.30 2.74
C ALA A 337 -0.73 5.20 1.71
N ARG A 338 -1.72 4.33 1.47
CA ARG A 338 -1.66 3.32 0.41
C ARG A 338 -1.52 3.94 -0.98
N ASP A 339 -2.31 4.97 -1.29
CA ASP A 339 -2.21 5.70 -2.56
C ASP A 339 -0.83 6.32 -2.75
N ARG A 340 -0.27 6.94 -1.71
CA ARG A 340 1.10 7.48 -1.73
C ARG A 340 2.16 6.40 -1.94
N LEU A 341 1.98 5.22 -1.35
CA LEU A 341 2.87 4.08 -1.57
C LEU A 341 2.75 3.57 -3.02
N TYR A 342 1.54 3.49 -3.58
CA TYR A 342 1.34 3.14 -4.99
C TYR A 342 1.97 4.17 -5.93
N GLU A 343 1.81 5.47 -5.67
CA GLU A 343 2.46 6.55 -6.41
C GLU A 343 3.99 6.38 -6.35
N LEU A 344 4.56 6.18 -5.15
CA LEU A 344 5.99 6.00 -4.96
C LEU A 344 6.50 4.76 -5.70
N ALA A 345 5.80 3.64 -5.62
CA ALA A 345 6.14 2.44 -6.35
C ALA A 345 6.06 2.65 -7.86
N SER A 346 5.06 3.38 -8.36
CA SER A 346 4.97 3.73 -9.77
C SER A 346 6.14 4.61 -10.20
N LEU A 347 6.54 5.59 -9.38
CA LEU A 347 7.70 6.44 -9.65
C LEU A 347 9.01 5.64 -9.70
N LEU A 348 9.22 4.73 -8.76
CA LEU A 348 10.39 3.84 -8.78
C LEU A 348 10.40 2.95 -10.02
N ASN A 349 9.24 2.40 -10.41
CA ASN A 349 9.15 1.59 -11.62
C ASN A 349 9.45 2.42 -12.89
N ASN A 350 8.93 3.65 -12.97
CA ASN A 350 9.20 4.57 -14.07
C ASN A 350 10.68 5.00 -14.11
N LEU A 351 11.32 5.22 -12.95
CA LEU A 351 12.76 5.46 -12.84
C LEU A 351 13.55 4.25 -13.34
N GLY A 352 13.13 3.04 -12.97
CA GLY A 352 13.70 1.80 -13.50
C GLY A 352 13.55 1.69 -15.02
N GLU A 353 12.40 2.05 -15.57
CA GLU A 353 12.15 2.10 -17.01
C GLU A 353 12.96 3.17 -17.74
N ALA A 354 13.34 4.27 -17.08
CA ALA A 354 14.22 5.28 -17.68
C ALA A 354 15.63 4.73 -17.98
N PHE A 355 16.06 3.67 -17.28
CA PHE A 355 17.30 2.94 -17.60
C PHE A 355 17.12 1.88 -18.70
N LYS A 356 15.92 1.72 -19.26
CA LYS A 356 15.67 0.85 -20.41
C LYS A 356 16.15 1.56 -21.66
N ASP A 357 17.37 1.24 -22.09
CA ASP A 357 17.93 1.85 -23.28
C ASP A 357 17.09 1.49 -24.53
N SER A 358 16.85 2.48 -25.39
CA SER A 358 16.01 2.35 -26.60
C SER A 358 16.77 1.75 -27.79
N SER A 359 18.06 1.50 -27.61
CA SER A 359 19.05 1.13 -28.63
C SER A 359 19.16 -0.38 -28.87
N THR A 360 18.50 -1.23 -28.08
CA THR A 360 18.76 -2.68 -28.01
C THR A 360 17.64 -3.56 -28.58
N GLN A 361 17.14 -3.21 -29.77
CA GLN A 361 16.45 -4.20 -30.59
C GLN A 361 17.17 -4.34 -31.94
N ARG A 362 17.89 -5.46 -32.08
CA ARG A 362 18.54 -6.00 -33.30
C ARG A 362 19.97 -5.55 -33.60
N GLU A 363 20.91 -5.88 -32.73
CA GLU A 363 22.30 -6.15 -33.18
C GLU A 363 22.67 -7.60 -32.85
N GLU A 364 21.93 -8.55 -33.42
CA GLU A 364 22.45 -9.92 -33.61
C GLU A 364 23.60 -9.83 -34.61
N ARG A 365 24.87 -9.94 -34.18
CA ARG A 365 26.07 -10.29 -34.97
C ARG A 365 26.13 -9.81 -36.44
N VAL A 366 25.57 -8.64 -36.74
CA VAL A 366 25.75 -7.96 -38.03
C VAL A 366 26.88 -6.99 -37.78
N LEU A 367 28.02 -7.25 -38.42
CA LEU A 367 29.17 -6.35 -38.52
C LEU A 367 28.65 -4.90 -38.60
N SER A 368 28.82 -4.13 -37.53
CA SER A 368 28.11 -2.86 -37.41
C SER A 368 28.47 -1.97 -38.60
N ALA A 369 27.48 -1.34 -39.24
CA ALA A 369 27.74 -0.42 -40.35
C ALA A 369 28.73 0.68 -39.94
N GLN A 370 28.75 1.03 -38.64
CA GLN A 370 29.71 1.94 -38.01
C GLN A 370 31.15 1.42 -38.07
N TYR A 371 31.39 0.13 -37.79
CA TYR A 371 32.71 -0.46 -37.87
C TYR A 371 33.24 -0.47 -39.31
N LEU A 372 32.43 -0.92 -40.27
CA LEU A 372 32.81 -0.88 -41.69
C LEU A 372 33.14 0.55 -42.17
N ASP A 373 32.33 1.53 -41.76
CA ASP A 373 32.54 2.94 -42.10
C ASP A 373 33.83 3.50 -41.47
N SER A 374 34.13 3.15 -40.21
CA SER A 374 35.36 3.56 -39.52
C SER A 374 36.62 3.05 -40.24
N VAL A 375 36.67 1.77 -40.59
CA VAL A 375 37.77 1.16 -41.34
C VAL A 375 37.95 1.83 -42.71
N CYS A 376 36.83 2.07 -43.42
CA CYS A 376 36.85 2.70 -44.72
C CYS A 376 37.37 4.15 -44.65
N LYS A 377 36.92 4.94 -43.67
CA LYS A 377 37.37 6.33 -43.44
C LYS A 377 38.85 6.39 -43.09
N GLU A 378 39.29 5.52 -42.19
CA GLU A 378 40.68 5.48 -41.74
C GLU A 378 41.63 5.08 -42.87
N ALA A 379 41.24 4.09 -43.68
CA ALA A 379 41.97 3.71 -44.89
C ALA A 379 41.99 4.86 -45.92
N GLN A 380 40.90 5.63 -46.06
CA GLN A 380 40.88 6.80 -46.94
C GLN A 380 41.87 7.88 -46.50
N ILE A 381 41.90 8.19 -45.20
CA ILE A 381 42.72 9.27 -44.64
C ILE A 381 44.19 8.89 -44.67
N LYS A 382 44.56 7.74 -44.07
CA LYS A 382 45.95 7.33 -43.89
C LYS A 382 46.60 6.83 -45.19
N ILE A 383 45.86 6.11 -46.05
CA ILE A 383 46.42 5.41 -47.22
C ILE A 383 45.91 5.98 -48.54
N CYS A 384 44.60 5.97 -48.77
CA CYS A 384 44.06 6.23 -50.11
C CYS A 384 44.11 7.71 -50.52
N SER A 385 44.25 8.65 -49.59
CA SER A 385 44.34 10.09 -49.86
C SER A 385 45.52 10.45 -50.77
N LYS A 386 46.65 9.75 -50.61
CA LYS A 386 47.89 9.90 -51.39
C LYS A 386 48.02 8.90 -52.55
N CYS A 387 46.98 8.08 -52.81
CA CYS A 387 47.01 7.03 -53.82
C CYS A 387 46.56 7.53 -55.21
N GLY A 388 47.32 7.22 -56.26
CA GLY A 388 46.96 7.56 -57.64
C GLY A 388 45.64 6.93 -58.13
N MET A 389 45.21 5.82 -57.50
CA MET A 389 43.98 5.09 -57.86
C MET A 389 42.74 5.54 -57.06
N ARG A 390 42.83 6.63 -56.28
CA ARG A 390 41.75 7.12 -55.40
C ARG A 390 40.43 7.36 -56.13
N ARG A 391 40.45 8.08 -57.27
CA ARG A 391 39.24 8.40 -58.05
C ARG A 391 38.53 7.13 -58.54
N ILE A 392 39.29 6.10 -58.93
CA ILE A 392 38.70 4.85 -59.41
C ILE A 392 38.07 4.08 -58.25
N CYS A 393 38.78 3.94 -57.12
CA CYS A 393 38.30 3.14 -56.00
C CYS A 393 37.12 3.78 -55.25
N TRP A 394 37.15 5.10 -55.04
CA TRP A 394 36.19 5.79 -54.17
C TRP A 394 35.13 6.62 -54.92
N GLU A 395 35.40 7.08 -56.15
CA GLU A 395 34.40 7.85 -56.93
C GLU A 395 33.69 6.97 -57.97
N LYS A 396 34.43 6.15 -58.74
CA LYS A 396 33.84 5.32 -59.80
C LYS A 396 33.34 3.95 -59.31
N GLU A 397 34.12 3.23 -58.52
CA GLU A 397 33.83 1.85 -58.11
C GLU A 397 33.58 1.68 -56.59
N LEU A 398 32.98 2.69 -55.96
CA LEU A 398 32.72 2.72 -54.51
C LEU A 398 32.12 1.42 -53.95
N LYS A 399 31.04 0.91 -54.57
CA LYS A 399 30.34 -0.30 -54.11
C LYS A 399 31.23 -1.54 -54.08
N ARG A 400 32.08 -1.69 -55.10
CA ARG A 400 33.02 -2.81 -55.21
C ARG A 400 34.12 -2.71 -54.15
N THR A 401 34.62 -1.50 -53.92
CA THR A 401 35.61 -1.22 -52.88
C THR A 401 35.07 -1.53 -51.49
N ILE A 402 33.87 -1.05 -51.15
CA ILE A 402 33.23 -1.33 -49.85
C ILE A 402 32.99 -2.83 -49.65
N SER A 403 32.54 -3.55 -50.69
CA SER A 403 32.37 -5.01 -50.62
C SER A 403 33.68 -5.75 -50.40
N ALA A 404 34.78 -5.26 -50.96
CA ALA A 404 36.11 -5.81 -50.71
C ALA A 404 36.55 -5.59 -49.25
N PHE A 405 36.35 -4.38 -48.70
CA PHE A 405 36.60 -4.10 -47.27
C PHE A 405 35.75 -4.99 -46.37
N TYR A 406 34.45 -5.11 -46.64
CA TYR A 406 33.56 -5.98 -45.88
C TYR A 406 34.03 -7.45 -45.89
N THR A 407 34.45 -7.95 -47.05
CA THR A 407 35.00 -9.31 -47.19
C THR A 407 36.33 -9.46 -46.43
N LEU A 408 37.18 -8.43 -46.46
CA LEU A 408 38.46 -8.41 -45.75
C LEU A 408 38.24 -8.48 -44.23
N ILE A 409 37.31 -7.69 -43.70
CA ILE A 409 36.97 -7.69 -42.27
C ILE A 409 36.35 -9.03 -41.86
N LYS A 410 35.41 -9.56 -42.67
CA LYS A 410 34.81 -10.88 -42.43
C LYS A 410 35.84 -12.01 -42.37
N ASN A 411 36.90 -11.92 -43.18
CA ASN A 411 38.00 -12.89 -43.14
C ASN A 411 38.89 -12.70 -41.91
N HIS A 412 39.06 -11.45 -41.43
CA HIS A 412 39.83 -11.15 -40.22
C HIS A 412 39.13 -11.67 -38.95
N GLU A 413 37.81 -11.54 -38.86
CA GLU A 413 37.00 -12.03 -37.73
C GLU A 413 36.76 -13.56 -37.76
N GLY A 414 37.30 -14.29 -38.75
CA GLY A 414 37.16 -15.75 -38.83
C GLY A 414 35.76 -16.25 -39.28
N ILE A 415 34.88 -15.36 -39.73
CA ILE A 415 33.48 -15.70 -40.13
C ILE A 415 33.43 -16.35 -41.54
N SER A 416 34.55 -16.43 -42.25
CA SER A 416 34.64 -16.95 -43.63
C SER A 416 35.69 -18.06 -43.75
N ALA A 417 35.29 -19.24 -44.26
CA ALA A 417 36.15 -20.42 -44.41
C ALA A 417 37.29 -20.27 -45.44
N LYS A 418 37.32 -19.18 -46.21
CA LYS A 418 38.37 -18.89 -47.20
C LYS A 418 39.24 -17.74 -46.71
N ASN A 419 40.43 -18.07 -46.22
CA ASN A 419 41.45 -17.10 -45.80
C ASN A 419 42.15 -16.44 -47.02
N THR A 420 41.36 -15.91 -47.95
CA THR A 420 41.82 -15.38 -49.23
C THR A 420 41.61 -13.89 -49.33
N LEU A 421 42.66 -13.15 -49.67
CA LEU A 421 42.59 -11.72 -49.92
C LEU A 421 41.61 -11.41 -51.07
N PRO A 422 40.69 -10.43 -50.92
CA PRO A 422 39.78 -10.05 -51.99
C PRO A 422 40.53 -9.64 -53.28
N PHE A 423 39.98 -10.00 -54.44
CA PHE A 423 40.62 -9.79 -55.76
C PHE A 423 41.04 -8.33 -56.01
N LEU A 424 40.26 -7.36 -55.53
CA LEU A 424 40.56 -5.92 -55.66
C LEU A 424 41.85 -5.52 -54.96
N PHE A 425 42.08 -6.02 -53.74
CA PHE A 425 43.32 -5.75 -53.01
C PHE A 425 44.51 -6.49 -53.62
N LYS A 426 44.30 -7.67 -54.20
CA LYS A 426 45.35 -8.45 -54.88
C LYS A 426 45.78 -7.84 -56.22
N SER A 427 44.86 -7.23 -56.96
CA SER A 427 45.11 -6.77 -58.33
C SER A 427 45.52 -5.30 -58.45
N ARG A 428 45.13 -4.44 -57.50
CA ARG A 428 45.24 -2.98 -57.64
C ARG A 428 45.85 -2.24 -56.45
N CYS A 429 45.96 -2.87 -55.28
CA CYS A 429 46.46 -2.22 -54.07
C CYS A 429 47.89 -2.66 -53.74
N ASN A 430 48.82 -1.70 -53.69
CA ASN A 430 50.21 -1.95 -53.28
C ASN A 430 50.44 -1.85 -51.76
N GLN A 431 49.46 -1.35 -50.99
CA GLN A 431 49.54 -1.16 -49.53
C GLN A 431 48.60 -2.09 -48.76
N THR A 432 48.44 -3.32 -49.23
CA THR A 432 47.51 -4.29 -48.64
C THR A 432 47.84 -4.61 -47.17
N GLU A 433 49.12 -4.72 -46.81
CA GLU A 433 49.52 -4.98 -45.41
C GLU A 433 49.18 -3.81 -44.49
N SER A 434 49.35 -2.57 -44.95
CA SER A 434 48.94 -1.37 -44.20
C SER A 434 47.42 -1.33 -43.98
N ILE A 435 46.61 -1.78 -44.96
CA ILE A 435 45.16 -1.87 -44.80
C ILE A 435 44.77 -2.96 -43.79
N LYS A 436 45.45 -4.11 -43.81
CA LYS A 436 45.24 -5.16 -42.78
C LYS A 436 45.58 -4.65 -41.38
N ALA A 437 46.63 -3.85 -41.24
CA ALA A 437 46.97 -3.22 -39.97
C ALA A 437 45.85 -2.28 -39.47
N ILE A 438 45.27 -1.47 -40.35
CA ILE A 438 44.11 -0.62 -40.00
C ILE A 438 42.90 -1.47 -39.59
N VAL A 439 42.62 -2.58 -40.30
CA VAL A 439 41.52 -3.49 -39.91
C VAL A 439 41.76 -4.05 -38.51
N ARG A 440 42.99 -4.47 -38.18
CA ARG A 440 43.33 -4.98 -36.85
C ARG A 440 43.14 -3.91 -35.76
N GLU A 441 43.73 -2.72 -35.97
CA GLU A 441 43.63 -1.58 -35.03
C GLU A 441 42.17 -1.19 -34.77
N GLN A 442 41.34 -1.09 -35.83
CA GLN A 442 39.92 -0.73 -35.68
C GLN A 442 39.10 -1.86 -35.07
N SER A 443 39.48 -3.12 -35.29
CA SER A 443 38.82 -4.28 -34.66
C SER A 443 39.00 -4.25 -33.14
N GLU A 444 40.21 -3.96 -32.66
CA GLU A 444 40.50 -3.85 -31.22
C GLU A 444 39.68 -2.73 -30.57
N ILE A 445 39.64 -1.55 -31.19
CA ILE A 445 38.86 -0.40 -30.71
C ILE A 445 37.36 -0.73 -30.67
N PHE A 446 36.84 -1.40 -31.70
CA PHE A 446 35.44 -1.79 -31.78
C PHE A 446 35.07 -2.80 -30.68
N ASN A 447 35.92 -3.81 -30.45
CA ASN A 447 35.71 -4.81 -29.41
C ASN A 447 35.68 -4.17 -28.02
N VAL A 448 36.65 -3.31 -27.69
CA VAL A 448 36.67 -2.59 -26.40
C VAL A 448 35.39 -1.78 -26.18
N LYS A 449 34.95 -1.03 -27.21
CA LYS A 449 33.70 -0.26 -27.15
C LYS A 449 32.49 -1.16 -26.89
N HIS A 450 32.38 -2.27 -27.61
CA HIS A 450 31.30 -3.24 -27.44
C HIS A 450 31.28 -3.86 -26.04
N HIS A 451 32.44 -4.17 -25.44
CA HIS A 451 32.50 -4.69 -24.07
C HIS A 451 32.07 -3.65 -23.02
N ILE A 452 32.49 -2.38 -23.17
CA ILE A 452 32.06 -1.29 -22.28
C ILE A 452 30.54 -1.12 -22.36
N ASP A 453 29.98 -1.11 -23.56
CA ASP A 453 28.53 -1.01 -23.78
C ASP A 453 27.80 -2.19 -23.12
N ASN A 454 28.36 -3.41 -23.18
CA ASN A 454 27.83 -4.58 -22.48
C ASN A 454 27.86 -4.45 -20.95
N ILE A 455 28.94 -3.93 -20.37
CA ILE A 455 29.05 -3.71 -18.92
C ILE A 455 28.03 -2.66 -18.45
N ILE A 456 27.90 -1.55 -19.20
CA ILE A 456 26.91 -0.51 -18.93
C ILE A 456 25.50 -1.10 -18.96
N ARG A 457 25.19 -1.91 -19.99
CA ARG A 457 23.91 -2.60 -20.13
C ARG A 457 23.61 -3.51 -18.93
N CYS A 458 24.56 -4.34 -18.50
CA CYS A 458 24.36 -5.21 -17.33
C CYS A 458 24.08 -4.40 -16.05
N ASN A 459 24.78 -3.29 -15.85
CA ASN A 459 24.56 -2.41 -14.70
C ASN A 459 23.19 -1.71 -14.78
N GLN A 460 22.78 -1.24 -15.96
CA GLN A 460 21.45 -0.67 -16.16
C GLN A 460 20.34 -1.69 -15.88
N GLU A 461 20.50 -2.94 -16.33
CA GLU A 461 19.56 -4.03 -16.06
C GLU A 461 19.43 -4.33 -14.57
N LEU A 462 20.55 -4.32 -13.82
CA LEU A 462 20.56 -4.50 -12.38
C LEU A 462 19.89 -3.34 -11.65
N ILE A 463 20.23 -2.09 -12.00
CA ILE A 463 19.60 -0.89 -11.42
C ILE A 463 18.08 -0.93 -11.67
N ARG A 464 17.66 -1.27 -12.89
CA ARG A 464 16.25 -1.48 -13.22
C ARG A 464 15.62 -2.58 -12.35
N GLY A 465 16.31 -3.71 -12.18
CA GLY A 465 15.89 -4.80 -11.32
C GLY A 465 15.67 -4.34 -9.87
N HIS A 466 16.59 -3.56 -9.31
CA HIS A 466 16.47 -3.00 -7.96
C HIS A 466 15.30 -2.03 -7.83
N PHE A 467 15.14 -1.11 -8.78
CA PHE A 467 14.01 -0.18 -8.78
C PHE A 467 12.66 -0.90 -8.91
N SER A 468 12.59 -1.91 -9.78
CA SER A 468 11.40 -2.74 -9.96
C SER A 468 11.09 -3.56 -8.69
N THR A 469 12.08 -4.19 -8.08
CA THR A 469 11.92 -4.94 -6.83
C THR A 469 11.50 -4.02 -5.68
N ALA A 470 12.08 -2.83 -5.57
CA ALA A 470 11.68 -1.82 -4.59
C ALA A 470 10.24 -1.35 -4.82
N ALA A 471 9.86 -1.10 -6.08
CA ALA A 471 8.49 -0.78 -6.45
C ALA A 471 7.51 -1.91 -6.07
N GLU A 472 7.88 -3.17 -6.31
CA GLU A 472 7.07 -4.33 -5.93
C GLU A 472 6.93 -4.49 -4.41
N MET A 473 8.01 -4.29 -3.64
CA MET A 473 7.95 -4.28 -2.17
C MET A 473 7.01 -3.19 -1.67
N ILE A 474 7.09 -1.98 -2.22
CA ILE A 474 6.21 -0.87 -1.84
C ILE A 474 4.76 -1.10 -2.26
N ARG A 475 4.51 -1.69 -3.44
CA ARG A 475 3.17 -2.13 -3.85
C ARG A 475 2.62 -3.21 -2.92
N SER A 476 3.44 -4.15 -2.49
CA SER A 476 3.04 -5.21 -1.57
C SER A 476 2.67 -4.65 -0.20
N LEU A 477 3.46 -3.70 0.31
CA LEU A 477 3.15 -2.91 1.50
C LEU A 477 1.82 -2.15 1.34
N ALA A 478 1.59 -1.52 0.18
CA ALA A 478 0.36 -0.79 -0.11
C ALA A 478 -0.88 -1.70 -0.25
N GLN A 479 -0.72 -2.90 -0.81
CA GLN A 479 -1.80 -3.87 -0.98
C GLN A 479 -2.27 -4.47 0.34
N GLY A 480 -1.49 -4.35 1.42
CA GLY A 480 -1.72 -5.12 2.64
C GLY A 480 -1.70 -6.63 2.35
N LYS A 481 -1.13 -7.05 1.20
CA LYS A 481 -0.90 -8.45 0.84
C LYS A 481 0.35 -8.91 1.57
N TYR A 482 0.25 -8.90 2.89
CA TYR A 482 0.91 -9.92 3.66
C TYR A 482 -0.06 -11.09 3.66
N GLU A 483 0.16 -12.07 2.77
CA GLU A 483 -0.28 -13.43 3.06
C GLU A 483 0.57 -13.92 4.23
N GLU A 484 0.28 -13.38 5.42
CA GLU A 484 0.83 -13.91 6.65
C GLU A 484 0.18 -15.28 6.84
N THR A 485 0.97 -16.30 6.54
CA THR A 485 0.83 -17.58 7.22
C THR A 485 1.18 -17.36 8.69
N TYR A 486 0.30 -16.66 9.41
CA TYR A 486 0.40 -16.45 10.85
C TYR A 486 0.29 -17.80 11.53
N ASP A 487 1.41 -18.30 12.05
CA ASP A 487 1.37 -19.35 13.06
C ASP A 487 1.07 -18.73 14.43
N ARG A 488 -0.22 -18.46 14.66
CA ARG A 488 -0.71 -17.94 15.95
C ARG A 488 -0.39 -18.85 17.14
N ASN A 489 -0.09 -20.13 16.91
CA ASN A 489 0.26 -21.04 17.99
C ASN A 489 1.70 -20.76 18.44
N SER A 490 2.65 -20.72 17.50
CA SER A 490 4.05 -20.39 17.79
C SER A 490 4.22 -18.98 18.37
N GLU A 491 3.44 -17.98 17.93
CA GLU A 491 3.48 -16.63 18.51
C GLU A 491 3.02 -16.58 19.98
N LYS A 492 1.96 -17.32 20.32
CA LYS A 492 1.46 -17.40 21.69
C LYS A 492 2.45 -18.11 22.59
N GLU A 493 3.02 -19.21 22.12
CA GLU A 493 4.05 -19.96 22.84
C GLU A 493 5.28 -19.09 23.10
N LEU A 494 5.74 -18.32 22.11
CA LEU A 494 6.82 -17.35 22.31
C LEU A 494 6.46 -16.28 23.36
N MET A 495 5.26 -15.70 23.28
CA MET A 495 4.82 -14.70 24.26
C MET A 495 4.79 -15.27 25.69
N GLU A 496 4.29 -16.50 25.87
CA GLU A 496 4.28 -17.19 27.16
C GLU A 496 5.71 -17.40 27.67
N ARG A 497 6.61 -17.95 26.84
CA ARG A 497 8.02 -18.18 27.21
C ARG A 497 8.77 -16.88 27.54
N PHE A 498 8.55 -15.80 26.80
CA PHE A 498 9.15 -14.49 27.13
C PHE A 498 8.65 -13.96 28.48
N SER A 499 7.38 -14.19 28.80
CA SER A 499 6.81 -13.78 30.09
C SER A 499 7.37 -14.58 31.26
N GLU A 500 7.62 -15.89 31.10
CA GLU A 500 8.25 -16.75 32.12
C GLU A 500 9.67 -16.28 32.48
N VAL A 501 10.44 -15.86 31.47
CA VAL A 501 11.82 -15.38 31.63
C VAL A 501 11.88 -13.91 32.07
N GLY A 502 10.74 -13.21 32.13
CA GLY A 502 10.64 -11.82 32.57
C GLY A 502 11.08 -10.80 31.52
N VAL A 503 11.09 -11.18 30.23
CA VAL A 503 11.37 -10.28 29.11
C VAL A 503 10.03 -9.69 28.62
N PRO A 504 9.74 -8.41 28.90
CA PRO A 504 8.52 -7.79 28.39
C PRO A 504 8.62 -7.62 26.88
N VAL A 505 7.68 -8.22 26.13
CA VAL A 505 7.58 -8.08 24.68
C VAL A 505 6.22 -7.47 24.34
N GLU A 506 6.21 -6.45 23.49
CA GLU A 506 4.97 -5.77 23.08
C GLU A 506 4.36 -6.42 21.85
N ARG A 507 5.19 -6.82 20.89
CA ARG A 507 4.75 -7.45 19.63
C ARG A 507 5.76 -8.48 19.15
N ILE A 508 5.24 -9.59 18.63
CA ILE A 508 5.98 -10.64 17.92
C ILE A 508 5.22 -10.88 16.62
N ASN A 509 5.94 -10.95 15.50
CA ASN A 509 5.41 -11.40 14.22
C ASN A 509 6.36 -12.44 13.62
N ILE A 510 5.85 -13.59 13.20
CA ILE A 510 6.63 -14.66 12.58
C ILE A 510 6.27 -14.74 11.09
N GLU A 511 7.25 -14.49 10.24
CA GLU A 511 7.14 -14.65 8.79
C GLU A 511 7.86 -15.93 8.36
N TYR A 512 7.13 -16.89 7.78
CA TYR A 512 7.72 -18.08 7.16
C TYR A 512 7.93 -17.86 5.67
N ASN A 513 9.16 -18.10 5.23
CA ASN A 513 9.57 -18.04 3.83
C ASN A 513 10.27 -19.36 3.48
N ASN A 514 9.48 -20.44 3.44
CA ASN A 514 9.95 -21.83 3.38
C ASN A 514 11.19 -22.02 2.45
N PRO A 515 12.40 -22.30 2.97
CA PRO A 515 12.72 -22.86 4.29
C PRO A 515 13.15 -21.85 5.38
N GLU A 516 13.21 -20.55 5.14
CA GLU A 516 13.63 -19.55 6.12
C GLU A 516 12.46 -19.08 6.99
N PHE A 517 12.76 -18.54 8.18
CA PHE A 517 11.80 -17.75 8.93
C PHE A 517 12.44 -16.48 9.49
N ASN A 518 11.62 -15.45 9.63
CA ASN A 518 11.98 -14.20 10.25
C ASN A 518 11.03 -13.93 11.42
N VAL A 519 11.55 -13.67 12.61
CA VAL A 519 10.76 -13.24 13.77
C VAL A 519 11.06 -11.78 14.06
N ASN A 520 10.06 -10.93 13.88
CA ASN A 520 10.14 -9.51 14.21
C ASN A 520 9.65 -9.31 15.66
N ILE A 521 10.50 -8.74 16.52
CA ILE A 521 10.20 -8.52 17.94
C ILE A 521 10.31 -7.03 18.27
N VAL A 522 9.28 -6.50 18.91
CA VAL A 522 9.25 -5.14 19.46
C VAL A 522 9.10 -5.22 20.96
N LYS A 523 10.02 -4.57 21.69
CA LYS A 523 10.02 -4.56 23.16
C LYS A 523 10.48 -3.22 23.73
N PRO A 524 10.18 -2.91 25.01
CA PRO A 524 10.78 -1.77 25.69
C PRO A 524 12.31 -1.88 25.83
N PRO A 525 12.99 -0.77 26.14
CA PRO A 525 14.45 -0.73 26.27
C PRO A 525 14.98 -1.79 27.22
N CYS A 526 16.12 -2.40 26.87
CA CYS A 526 16.78 -3.43 27.66
C CYS A 526 17.12 -2.90 29.06
N LYS A 527 16.86 -3.72 30.09
CA LYS A 527 17.27 -3.40 31.47
C LYS A 527 18.72 -3.83 31.76
N SER A 528 19.23 -4.81 31.02
CA SER A 528 20.60 -5.33 31.10
C SER A 528 21.26 -5.34 29.72
N ASP A 529 22.56 -5.07 29.68
CA ASP A 529 23.36 -5.23 28.46
C ASP A 529 23.32 -6.71 28.01
N LYS A 530 22.91 -6.93 26.75
CA LYS A 530 22.87 -8.22 26.01
C LYS A 530 21.63 -9.11 26.13
N GLU A 531 20.52 -8.65 26.71
CA GLU A 531 19.24 -9.38 26.67
C GLU A 531 18.81 -9.73 25.22
N CYS A 532 18.91 -8.75 24.30
CA CYS A 532 18.53 -8.91 22.89
C CYS A 532 19.44 -9.84 22.09
N GLU A 533 20.72 -9.95 22.47
CA GLU A 533 21.71 -10.73 21.73
C GLU A 533 21.79 -12.18 22.21
N ILE A 534 21.46 -12.44 23.48
CA ILE A 534 21.66 -13.75 24.10
C ILE A 534 20.33 -14.41 24.43
N VAL A 535 19.49 -13.78 25.26
CA VAL A 535 18.30 -14.42 25.83
C VAL A 535 17.23 -14.65 24.77
N ILE A 536 16.97 -13.62 23.97
CA ILE A 536 15.89 -13.66 22.97
C ILE A 536 16.11 -14.72 21.88
N PRO A 537 17.26 -14.81 21.20
CA PRO A 537 17.46 -15.83 20.16
C PRO A 537 17.44 -17.26 20.70
N ILE A 538 17.81 -17.49 21.97
CA ILE A 538 17.70 -18.81 22.61
C ILE A 538 16.23 -19.22 22.74
N ILE A 539 15.37 -18.34 23.25
CA ILE A 539 13.93 -18.61 23.40
C ILE A 539 13.28 -18.87 22.04
N VAL A 540 13.60 -18.05 21.03
CA VAL A 540 13.07 -18.25 19.68
C VAL A 540 13.54 -19.56 19.08
N SER A 541 14.80 -19.93 19.33
CA SER A 541 15.35 -21.20 18.85
C SER A 541 14.71 -22.42 19.51
N ASP A 542 14.29 -22.32 20.77
CA ASP A 542 13.65 -23.39 21.53
C ASP A 542 12.24 -23.68 20.98
N VAL A 543 11.45 -22.62 20.75
CA VAL A 543 10.06 -22.76 20.24
C VAL A 543 10.03 -23.15 18.76
N LEU A 544 10.84 -22.50 17.91
CA LEU A 544 10.81 -22.74 16.47
C LEU A 544 11.69 -23.91 16.02
N GLY A 545 12.40 -24.55 16.95
CA GLY A 545 13.22 -25.74 16.70
C GLY A 545 14.39 -25.54 15.76
N ARG A 546 14.82 -24.29 15.52
CA ARG A 546 15.99 -23.96 14.68
C ARG A 546 16.79 -22.85 15.29
N LYS A 547 18.10 -22.90 15.10
CA LYS A 547 18.98 -21.83 15.56
C LYS A 547 18.66 -20.52 14.88
N THR A 548 18.79 -19.46 15.66
CA THR A 548 18.49 -18.11 15.20
C THR A 548 19.58 -17.13 15.57
N ARG A 549 19.71 -16.09 14.75
CA ARG A 549 20.57 -14.95 15.03
C ARG A 549 19.73 -13.69 15.11
N THR A 550 20.02 -12.85 16.10
CA THR A 550 19.39 -11.52 16.21
C THR A 550 20.09 -10.50 15.31
N ASN A 551 19.32 -9.76 14.53
CA ASN A 551 19.72 -8.52 13.89
C ASN A 551 19.00 -7.36 14.58
N ILE A 552 19.75 -6.43 15.19
CA ILE A 552 19.19 -5.30 15.92
C ILE A 552 18.94 -4.17 14.92
N ILE A 553 17.67 -3.91 14.62
CA ILE A 553 17.26 -2.85 13.68
C ILE A 553 17.36 -1.49 14.38
N ASP A 554 16.80 -1.39 15.57
CA ASP A 554 16.78 -0.15 16.34
C ASP A 554 16.99 -0.42 17.82
N CYS A 555 17.91 0.33 18.43
CA CYS A 555 18.28 0.20 19.83
C CYS A 555 18.21 1.57 20.50
N PRO A 556 17.26 1.80 21.42
CA PRO A 556 17.13 3.01 22.23
C PRO A 556 18.43 3.55 22.81
N LEU A 557 19.32 2.66 23.26
CA LEU A 557 20.62 3.03 23.83
C LEU A 557 21.58 3.69 22.81
N LYS A 558 21.37 3.48 21.51
CA LYS A 558 22.18 4.04 20.41
C LYS A 558 21.49 5.20 19.70
N THR A 559 20.17 5.12 19.52
CA THR A 559 19.38 6.04 18.68
C THR A 559 18.50 7.01 19.47
N GLY A 560 18.31 6.79 20.77
CA GLY A 560 17.43 7.61 21.62
C GLY A 560 15.94 7.34 21.42
N THR A 561 15.56 6.26 20.74
CA THR A 561 14.16 5.86 20.55
C THR A 561 13.56 5.21 21.81
N HIS A 562 12.25 4.96 21.83
CA HIS A 562 11.56 4.40 23.01
C HIS A 562 11.40 2.87 22.99
N GLN A 563 11.76 2.19 21.90
CA GLN A 563 11.52 0.75 21.71
C GLN A 563 12.71 0.09 21.03
N CYS A 564 13.06 -1.12 21.47
CA CYS A 564 13.97 -2.01 20.74
C CYS A 564 13.21 -2.69 19.60
N ARG A 565 13.76 -2.65 18.39
CA ARG A 565 13.26 -3.40 17.22
C ARG A 565 14.30 -4.43 16.81
N LEU A 566 13.92 -5.69 16.87
CA LEU A 566 14.78 -6.83 16.58
C LEU A 566 14.19 -7.64 15.45
N LYS A 567 15.03 -8.13 14.56
CA LYS A 567 14.68 -9.11 13.55
C LYS A 567 15.56 -10.34 13.73
N ILE A 568 14.94 -11.46 14.02
CA ILE A 568 15.60 -12.73 14.27
C ILE A 568 15.44 -13.58 13.02
N ILE A 569 16.55 -14.12 12.54
CA ILE A 569 16.61 -14.85 11.27
C ILE A 569 17.07 -16.27 11.58
N SER A 570 16.50 -17.26 10.90
CA SER A 570 16.99 -18.64 10.95
C SER A 570 18.44 -18.72 10.45
N GLU A 571 19.33 -19.30 11.25
CA GLU A 571 20.72 -19.57 10.85
C GLU A 571 20.79 -20.92 10.12
N GLY A 572 21.69 -21.03 9.13
CA GLY A 572 21.86 -22.25 8.36
C GLY A 572 22.23 -23.46 9.21
N ILE A 573 21.65 -24.61 8.83
CA ILE A 573 21.82 -25.90 9.52
C ILE A 573 23.22 -26.47 9.25
N LEU A 574 23.80 -26.11 8.11
CA LEU A 574 25.10 -26.59 7.66
C LEU A 574 26.18 -25.55 7.89
N GLU A 575 27.38 -26.04 8.15
CA GLU A 575 28.60 -25.24 8.16
C GLU A 575 29.62 -25.90 7.25
N VAL A 576 30.45 -25.05 6.66
CA VAL A 576 31.45 -25.44 5.67
C VAL A 576 32.81 -25.17 6.26
N SER A 577 33.66 -26.19 6.31
CA SER A 577 35.08 -26.00 6.58
C SER A 577 35.90 -26.36 5.38
N VAL A 578 36.90 -25.53 5.13
CA VAL A 578 37.71 -25.60 3.92
C VAL A 578 39.14 -25.91 4.30
N GLY A 579 39.77 -26.76 3.51
CA GLY A 579 41.21 -27.00 3.50
C GLY A 579 41.72 -26.75 2.09
N VAL A 580 42.87 -26.09 1.98
CA VAL A 580 43.49 -25.77 0.70
C VAL A 580 44.96 -26.14 0.76
N VAL A 581 45.45 -26.73 -0.32
CA VAL A 581 46.88 -26.90 -0.54
C VAL A 581 47.21 -26.56 -1.98
N GLY A 582 48.31 -25.83 -2.17
CA GLY A 582 48.79 -25.38 -3.47
C GLY A 582 50.29 -25.62 -3.61
N VAL A 583 50.75 -25.96 -4.80
CA VAL A 583 52.18 -26.06 -5.16
C VAL A 583 52.39 -25.42 -6.52
N ALA A 584 53.34 -24.50 -6.58
CA ALA A 584 53.75 -23.89 -7.84
C ALA A 584 54.53 -24.89 -8.71
N LYS A 585 54.46 -24.68 -10.02
CA LYS A 585 55.23 -25.37 -11.03
C LYS A 585 56.72 -25.41 -10.71
N GLN A 586 57.37 -26.52 -11.04
CA GLN A 586 58.79 -26.69 -10.79
C GLN A 586 59.62 -25.56 -11.44
N GLY A 587 60.40 -24.85 -10.62
CA GLY A 587 61.24 -23.74 -11.05
C GLY A 587 60.59 -22.35 -10.93
N GLN A 588 59.33 -22.28 -10.48
CA GLN A 588 58.63 -21.03 -10.17
C GLN A 588 58.39 -20.90 -8.66
N ASN A 589 58.43 -19.67 -8.16
CA ASN A 589 58.13 -19.36 -6.75
C ASN A 589 56.67 -18.92 -6.53
N ILE A 590 55.95 -18.62 -7.62
CA ILE A 590 54.59 -18.07 -7.60
C ILE A 590 53.72 -18.98 -8.48
N SER A 591 52.58 -19.40 -7.94
CA SER A 591 51.55 -20.18 -8.62
C SER A 591 50.63 -19.24 -9.40
N GLY A 592 50.29 -19.61 -10.64
CA GLY A 592 49.26 -18.96 -11.45
C GLY A 592 47.83 -19.24 -10.97
N ASP A 593 47.62 -20.33 -10.23
CA ASP A 593 46.34 -20.64 -9.58
C ASP A 593 46.00 -19.66 -8.45
N ALA A 594 44.75 -19.17 -8.44
CA ALA A 594 44.13 -18.44 -7.35
C ALA A 594 42.92 -19.21 -6.80
N PHE A 595 42.64 -19.04 -5.51
CA PHE A 595 41.50 -19.66 -4.85
C PHE A 595 40.85 -18.70 -3.86
N SER A 596 39.57 -18.90 -3.60
CA SER A 596 38.83 -18.12 -2.61
C SER A 596 37.71 -18.95 -2.01
N PHE A 597 37.44 -18.67 -0.74
CA PHE A 597 36.28 -19.19 -0.07
C PHE A 597 35.78 -18.15 0.93
N MET A 598 34.47 -17.93 0.96
CA MET A 598 33.89 -16.93 1.85
C MET A 598 32.41 -17.17 2.09
N GLN A 599 31.91 -16.67 3.21
CA GLN A 599 30.48 -16.65 3.49
C GLN A 599 29.84 -15.42 2.85
N LEU A 600 28.86 -15.64 1.99
CA LEU A 600 28.04 -14.61 1.37
C LEU A 600 26.79 -14.32 2.21
N LYS A 601 26.13 -13.19 1.92
CA LYS A 601 24.86 -12.82 2.56
C LYS A 601 23.77 -13.87 2.26
N GLY A 602 22.82 -14.02 3.19
CA GLY A 602 21.66 -14.91 3.02
C GLY A 602 21.99 -16.39 3.12
N GLY A 603 22.95 -16.79 3.96
CA GLY A 603 23.24 -18.21 4.21
C GLY A 603 23.91 -18.93 3.04
N LYS A 604 24.58 -18.20 2.13
CA LYS A 604 25.35 -18.81 1.03
C LYS A 604 26.83 -18.87 1.38
N TYR A 605 27.52 -19.89 0.89
CA TYR A 605 28.96 -20.06 1.03
C TYR A 605 29.56 -20.23 -0.36
N MET A 606 30.60 -19.47 -0.67
CA MET A 606 31.29 -19.49 -1.94
C MET A 606 32.59 -20.27 -1.81
N LEU A 607 32.87 -21.12 -2.80
CA LEU A 607 34.15 -21.74 -3.05
C LEU A 607 34.52 -21.45 -4.50
N ALA A 608 35.74 -21.02 -4.76
CA ALA A 608 36.17 -20.69 -6.10
C ALA A 608 37.64 -21.09 -6.32
N LEU A 609 37.91 -21.67 -7.49
CA LEU A 609 39.24 -21.88 -8.04
C LEU A 609 39.32 -21.20 -9.39
N CYS A 610 40.47 -20.57 -9.65
CA CYS A 610 40.75 -19.86 -10.86
C CYS A 610 42.18 -20.16 -11.28
N ASP A 611 42.37 -20.81 -12.42
CA ASP A 611 43.70 -21.06 -12.99
C ASP A 611 43.92 -20.10 -14.16
N GLY A 612 44.95 -19.26 -14.05
CA GLY A 612 45.30 -18.26 -15.04
C GLY A 612 46.27 -18.84 -16.07
N MET A 613 45.92 -18.76 -17.36
CA MET A 613 46.80 -19.18 -18.44
C MET A 613 48.11 -18.37 -18.43
N GLY A 614 49.25 -19.06 -18.44
CA GLY A 614 50.58 -18.45 -18.43
C GLY A 614 51.51 -19.11 -17.42
N VAL A 615 52.59 -18.43 -17.03
CA VAL A 615 53.52 -18.92 -15.99
C VAL A 615 53.93 -17.77 -15.08
N GLY A 616 53.92 -18.00 -13.77
CA GLY A 616 54.49 -17.10 -12.77
C GLY A 616 53.61 -15.89 -12.44
N SER A 617 54.22 -14.72 -12.23
CA SER A 617 53.55 -13.58 -11.59
C SER A 617 52.43 -12.94 -12.40
N GLU A 618 52.47 -13.00 -13.72
CA GLU A 618 51.42 -12.39 -14.56
C GLU A 618 50.14 -13.23 -14.56
N ALA A 619 50.27 -14.56 -14.67
CA ALA A 619 49.16 -15.49 -14.51
C ALA A 619 48.49 -15.34 -13.13
N ALA A 620 49.29 -15.23 -12.07
CA ALA A 620 48.80 -15.03 -10.70
C ALA A 620 48.01 -13.72 -10.53
N LYS A 621 48.50 -12.60 -11.09
CA LYS A 621 47.77 -11.33 -11.04
C LYS A 621 46.45 -11.41 -11.78
N HIS A 622 46.42 -12.13 -12.90
CA HIS A 622 45.25 -12.23 -13.75
C HIS A 622 44.14 -13.07 -13.08
N SER A 623 44.49 -14.24 -12.53
CA SER A 623 43.56 -15.08 -11.77
C SER A 623 43.07 -14.39 -10.48
N GLU A 624 43.94 -13.68 -9.76
CA GLU A 624 43.59 -12.92 -8.56
C GLU A 624 42.63 -11.75 -8.85
N LYS A 625 42.88 -10.96 -9.90
CA LYS A 625 41.98 -9.87 -10.34
C LYS A 625 40.59 -10.42 -10.72
N THR A 626 40.56 -11.52 -11.48
CA THR A 626 39.33 -12.18 -11.91
C THR A 626 38.49 -12.61 -10.72
N LEU A 627 39.14 -13.26 -9.75
CA LEU A 627 38.50 -13.76 -8.55
C LEU A 627 37.99 -12.61 -7.67
N THR A 628 38.82 -11.58 -7.46
CA THR A 628 38.45 -10.38 -6.68
C THR A 628 37.25 -9.66 -7.28
N LEU A 629 37.16 -9.56 -8.60
CA LEU A 629 36.01 -8.93 -9.26
C LEU A 629 34.74 -9.77 -9.08
N LEU A 630 34.85 -11.09 -9.26
CA LEU A 630 33.73 -12.01 -9.10
C LEU A 630 33.22 -12.04 -7.65
N GLU A 631 34.11 -12.03 -6.67
CA GLU A 631 33.80 -11.86 -5.24
C GLU A 631 32.96 -10.61 -5.00
N ARG A 632 33.44 -9.44 -5.46
CA ARG A 632 32.75 -8.16 -5.25
C ARG A 632 31.37 -8.14 -5.90
N LEU A 633 31.21 -8.73 -7.08
CA LEU A 633 29.92 -8.82 -7.77
C LEU A 633 28.95 -9.73 -7.00
N LEU A 634 29.41 -10.89 -6.52
CA LEU A 634 28.60 -11.81 -5.74
C LEU A 634 28.25 -11.26 -4.34
N GLU A 635 29.18 -10.56 -3.68
CA GLU A 635 28.94 -9.82 -2.44
C GLU A 635 27.91 -8.69 -2.60
N ALA A 636 27.95 -8.01 -3.76
CA ALA A 636 26.97 -7.01 -4.16
C ALA A 636 25.60 -7.63 -4.50
N GLY A 637 25.52 -8.97 -4.61
CA GLY A 637 24.27 -9.70 -4.84
C GLY A 637 23.91 -9.88 -6.31
N TYR A 638 24.86 -9.69 -7.24
CA TYR A 638 24.66 -10.05 -8.64
C TYR A 638 24.35 -11.54 -8.73
N ASP A 639 23.46 -11.93 -9.64
CA ASP A 639 23.24 -13.34 -9.89
C ASP A 639 24.53 -13.98 -10.47
N PRO A 640 24.80 -15.26 -10.19
CA PRO A 640 26.09 -15.87 -10.53
C PRO A 640 26.40 -15.86 -12.03
N LYS A 641 25.38 -15.94 -12.89
CA LYS A 641 25.56 -15.94 -14.33
C LYS A 641 25.94 -14.54 -14.81
N THR A 642 25.23 -13.50 -14.36
CA THR A 642 25.55 -12.11 -14.69
C THR A 642 26.90 -11.68 -14.12
N ALA A 643 27.22 -12.08 -12.88
CA ALA A 643 28.53 -11.81 -12.28
C ALA A 643 29.67 -12.36 -13.17
N LEU A 644 29.50 -13.58 -13.69
CA LEU A 644 30.44 -14.20 -14.61
C LEU A 644 30.54 -13.45 -15.94
N THR A 645 29.40 -13.06 -16.53
CA THR A 645 29.37 -12.31 -17.80
C THR A 645 30.05 -10.95 -17.68
N VAL A 646 29.82 -10.24 -16.58
CA VAL A 646 30.45 -8.95 -16.29
C VAL A 646 31.94 -9.12 -16.06
N ALA A 647 32.35 -10.12 -15.27
CA ALA A 647 33.76 -10.42 -15.05
C ALA A 647 34.48 -10.75 -16.37
N ASN A 648 33.91 -11.63 -17.19
CA ASN A 648 34.43 -11.97 -18.52
C ASN A 648 34.58 -10.71 -19.41
N SER A 649 33.55 -9.86 -19.46
CA SER A 649 33.58 -8.66 -20.30
C SER A 649 34.61 -7.64 -19.83
N ALA A 650 34.78 -7.49 -18.50
CA ALA A 650 35.77 -6.58 -17.93
C ALA A 650 37.21 -7.04 -18.22
N LEU A 651 37.47 -8.35 -18.16
CA LEU A 651 38.78 -8.92 -18.47
C LEU A 651 39.15 -8.75 -19.95
N ILE A 652 38.20 -8.99 -20.87
CA ILE A 652 38.44 -8.77 -22.31
C ILE A 652 38.73 -7.29 -22.60
N ALA A 653 38.01 -6.37 -21.94
CA ALA A 653 38.21 -4.93 -22.13
C ALA A 653 39.58 -4.42 -21.67
N THR A 654 40.27 -5.13 -20.76
CA THR A 654 41.61 -4.74 -20.30
C THR A 654 42.74 -5.07 -21.28
N GLY A 655 42.45 -5.74 -22.40
CA GLY A 655 43.39 -5.89 -23.52
C GLY A 655 44.61 -6.78 -23.24
N GLU A 656 44.57 -7.61 -22.19
CA GLU A 656 45.60 -8.64 -21.98
C GLU A 656 45.33 -9.77 -22.99
N GLU A 657 45.96 -9.72 -24.17
CA GLU A 657 45.81 -10.69 -25.28
C GLU A 657 46.05 -12.18 -24.89
N GLU A 658 46.56 -12.42 -23.68
CA GLU A 658 46.93 -13.74 -23.15
C GLU A 658 46.22 -14.11 -21.83
N GLY A 659 45.33 -13.25 -21.31
CA GLY A 659 44.68 -13.43 -20.01
C GLY A 659 43.36 -14.19 -20.11
N PHE A 660 43.42 -15.52 -20.19
CA PHE A 660 42.25 -16.37 -19.98
C PHE A 660 42.42 -17.07 -18.62
N SER A 661 41.37 -17.08 -17.81
CA SER A 661 41.35 -17.93 -16.62
C SER A 661 40.24 -18.95 -16.71
N THR A 662 40.53 -20.18 -16.30
CA THR A 662 39.47 -21.13 -15.96
C THR A 662 38.79 -20.65 -14.68
N ILE A 663 37.48 -20.87 -14.55
CA ILE A 663 36.73 -20.56 -13.33
C ILE A 663 35.94 -21.80 -12.92
N ASP A 664 36.18 -22.25 -11.69
CA ASP A 664 35.39 -23.25 -11.00
C ASP A 664 34.76 -22.62 -9.75
N LEU A 665 33.48 -22.30 -9.81
CA LEU A 665 32.74 -21.63 -8.74
C LEU A 665 31.65 -22.55 -8.21
N VAL A 666 31.62 -22.72 -6.89
CA VAL A 666 30.58 -23.46 -6.19
C VAL A 666 29.92 -22.56 -5.15
N LEU A 667 28.60 -22.40 -5.27
CA LEU A 667 27.77 -21.66 -4.33
C LEU A 667 26.90 -22.64 -3.56
N ILE A 668 27.14 -22.75 -2.25
CA ILE A 668 26.45 -23.66 -1.35
C ILE A 668 25.45 -22.86 -0.53
N ASP A 669 24.17 -23.20 -0.65
CA ASP A 669 23.15 -22.76 0.30
C ASP A 669 23.29 -23.58 1.60
N THR A 670 23.75 -22.94 2.67
CA THR A 670 23.98 -23.57 3.98
C THR A 670 22.68 -23.85 4.75
N ASN A 671 21.54 -23.34 4.28
CA ASN A 671 20.22 -23.62 4.85
C ASN A 671 19.67 -24.93 4.27
N SER A 672 19.66 -25.06 2.93
CA SER A 672 19.06 -26.21 2.22
C SER A 672 20.05 -27.32 1.88
N GLY A 673 21.35 -27.02 1.87
CA GLY A 673 22.40 -27.89 1.34
C GLY A 673 22.45 -27.91 -0.19
N MET A 674 21.69 -27.08 -0.90
CA MET A 674 21.77 -27.03 -2.36
C MET A 674 23.05 -26.32 -2.82
N ALA A 675 23.88 -27.01 -3.61
CA ALA A 675 25.08 -26.46 -4.21
C ALA A 675 24.89 -26.23 -5.72
N LYS A 676 25.24 -25.04 -6.18
CA LYS A 676 25.27 -24.66 -7.60
C LYS A 676 26.71 -24.61 -8.07
N PHE A 677 27.02 -25.40 -9.08
CA PHE A 677 28.34 -25.49 -9.71
C PHE A 677 28.32 -24.70 -11.00
N LEU A 678 29.23 -23.76 -11.13
CA LEU A 678 29.45 -22.92 -12.30
C LEU A 678 30.88 -23.17 -12.78
N LYS A 679 31.00 -23.76 -13.96
CA LYS A 679 32.29 -24.18 -14.52
C LYS A 679 32.52 -23.53 -15.88
N SER A 680 33.70 -22.95 -16.08
CA SER A 680 34.16 -22.47 -17.38
C SER A 680 35.62 -22.85 -17.58
N GLY A 681 35.88 -23.79 -18.50
CA GLY A 681 37.23 -24.31 -18.77
C GLY A 681 37.86 -25.11 -17.63
N ALA A 682 37.16 -25.33 -16.52
CA ALA A 682 37.71 -25.95 -15.33
C ALA A 682 37.46 -27.47 -15.27
N PRO A 683 38.33 -28.24 -14.57
CA PRO A 683 38.19 -29.68 -14.42
C PRO A 683 36.94 -30.13 -13.62
N ALA A 684 36.72 -31.45 -13.55
CA ALA A 684 35.63 -32.03 -12.79
C ALA A 684 35.77 -31.83 -11.26
N CYS A 685 34.66 -31.55 -10.58
CA CYS A 685 34.61 -31.62 -9.10
C CYS A 685 34.16 -33.00 -8.64
N PHE A 686 34.53 -33.37 -7.41
CA PHE A 686 34.15 -34.63 -6.80
C PHE A 686 33.44 -34.40 -5.46
N ILE A 687 32.27 -34.99 -5.27
CA ILE A 687 31.58 -35.04 -3.98
C ILE A 687 31.74 -36.46 -3.43
N LYS A 688 32.45 -36.60 -2.31
CA LYS A 688 32.57 -37.84 -1.57
C LYS A 688 31.44 -37.93 -0.53
N ARG A 689 30.56 -38.90 -0.71
CA ARG A 689 29.46 -39.24 0.21
C ARG A 689 29.65 -40.66 0.75
N GLY A 690 30.26 -40.77 1.93
CA GLY A 690 30.62 -42.07 2.50
C GLY A 690 31.54 -42.86 1.56
N LYS A 691 31.03 -43.96 0.98
CA LYS A 691 31.75 -44.81 -0.01
C LYS A 691 31.42 -44.50 -1.47
N ARG A 692 30.59 -43.48 -1.74
CA ARG A 692 30.21 -43.08 -3.11
C ARG A 692 30.90 -41.79 -3.49
N ILE A 693 31.31 -41.68 -4.75
CA ILE A 693 31.84 -40.45 -5.33
C ILE A 693 30.90 -40.03 -6.45
N ILE A 694 30.45 -38.78 -6.39
CA ILE A 694 29.63 -38.14 -7.41
C ILE A 694 30.55 -37.17 -8.15
N VAL A 695 30.65 -37.32 -9.46
CA VAL A 695 31.49 -36.47 -10.31
C VAL A 695 30.62 -35.37 -10.93
N ILE A 696 31.11 -34.13 -10.91
CA ILE A 696 30.46 -32.96 -11.50
C ILE A 696 31.32 -32.46 -12.66
N ASN A 697 30.90 -32.78 -13.89
CA ASN A 697 31.59 -32.36 -15.10
C ASN A 697 30.98 -31.05 -15.61
N GLY A 698 31.82 -30.06 -15.87
CA GLY A 698 31.43 -28.86 -16.61
C GLY A 698 31.86 -29.01 -18.05
N GLY A 699 30.92 -29.14 -18.99
CA GLY A 699 31.25 -28.93 -20.40
C GLY A 699 31.21 -27.43 -20.64
N ASN A 700 32.36 -26.78 -20.87
CA ASN A 700 32.60 -25.62 -21.76
C ASN A 700 34.01 -25.01 -21.59
N LEU A 701 34.41 -24.17 -22.57
CA LEU A 701 35.71 -23.51 -22.72
C LEU A 701 36.02 -22.45 -21.63
N PRO A 702 37.30 -22.07 -21.40
CA PRO A 702 37.74 -21.04 -20.43
C PRO A 702 37.15 -19.64 -20.67
N ILE A 703 37.16 -18.80 -19.62
CA ILE A 703 36.68 -17.42 -19.66
C ILE A 703 37.69 -16.50 -20.34
N GLY A 704 37.15 -15.55 -21.12
CA GLY A 704 37.83 -14.55 -21.93
C GLY A 704 37.88 -14.86 -23.43
N ILE A 705 37.63 -16.11 -23.86
CA ILE A 705 37.84 -16.55 -25.26
C ILE A 705 36.64 -16.23 -26.19
N MET A 706 35.41 -16.10 -25.67
CA MET A 706 34.18 -15.94 -26.48
C MET A 706 33.28 -14.80 -25.98
N ASP A 707 32.58 -14.15 -26.92
CA ASP A 707 31.60 -13.07 -26.67
C ASP A 707 30.41 -13.50 -25.79
N GLU A 708 30.08 -14.79 -25.78
CA GLU A 708 29.04 -15.39 -24.94
C GLU A 708 29.67 -16.55 -24.16
N VAL A 709 29.70 -16.48 -22.83
CA VAL A 709 30.10 -17.59 -21.96
C VAL A 709 28.89 -18.51 -21.77
N PRO A 710 28.83 -19.70 -22.39
CA PRO A 710 27.79 -20.66 -22.06
C PRO A 710 28.04 -21.20 -20.65
N CYS A 711 27.51 -20.54 -19.63
CA CYS A 711 27.61 -20.99 -18.26
C CYS A 711 26.53 -22.05 -17.97
N ASN A 712 26.94 -23.31 -17.89
CA ASN A 712 26.06 -24.40 -17.44
C ASN A 712 26.06 -24.44 -15.91
N ILE A 713 24.91 -24.14 -15.30
CA ILE A 713 24.71 -24.25 -13.86
C ILE A 713 24.26 -25.68 -13.56
N ILE A 714 25.05 -26.41 -12.77
CA ILE A 714 24.71 -27.76 -12.32
C ILE A 714 24.32 -27.69 -10.85
N GLU A 715 23.14 -28.20 -10.49
CA GLU A 715 22.66 -28.19 -9.11
C GLU A 715 22.78 -29.60 -8.48
N LYS A 716 23.27 -29.66 -7.23
CA LYS A 716 23.32 -30.88 -6.41
C LYS A 716 23.04 -30.59 -4.96
N SER A 717 22.29 -31.47 -4.30
CA SER A 717 22.11 -31.43 -2.85
C SER A 717 23.28 -32.09 -2.13
N LEU A 718 23.96 -31.32 -1.29
CA LEU A 718 24.97 -31.72 -0.31
C LEU A 718 24.30 -32.11 1.02
N ARG A 719 24.95 -33.02 1.76
CA ARG A 719 24.48 -33.53 3.05
C ARG A 719 25.59 -33.40 4.10
N PRO A 720 25.24 -33.38 5.39
CA PRO A 720 26.23 -33.51 6.46
C PRO A 720 27.15 -34.73 6.25
N GLY A 721 28.45 -34.51 6.37
CA GLY A 721 29.51 -35.49 6.13
C GLY A 721 29.97 -35.61 4.67
N ASP A 722 29.34 -34.90 3.72
CA ASP A 722 29.85 -34.84 2.35
C ASP A 722 31.11 -33.98 2.30
N MET A 723 32.12 -34.44 1.56
CA MET A 723 33.29 -33.63 1.21
C MET A 723 33.27 -33.32 -0.27
N LEU A 724 33.30 -32.04 -0.60
CA LEU A 724 33.49 -31.53 -1.94
C LEU A 724 34.99 -31.30 -2.19
N VAL A 725 35.51 -31.84 -3.27
CA VAL A 725 36.90 -31.70 -3.72
C VAL A 725 36.89 -30.99 -5.08
N MET A 726 37.60 -29.87 -5.14
CA MET A 726 37.83 -29.07 -6.33
C MET A 726 39.34 -29.06 -6.61
N VAL A 727 39.73 -29.16 -7.88
CA VAL A 727 41.14 -29.25 -8.30
C VAL A 727 41.36 -28.45 -9.58
N THR A 728 42.57 -27.92 -9.74
CA THR A 728 43.05 -27.38 -11.03
C THR A 728 43.54 -28.50 -11.95
N ASP A 729 43.70 -28.20 -13.24
CA ASP A 729 44.04 -29.16 -14.28
C ASP A 729 45.41 -29.80 -14.06
N GLY A 730 46.39 -29.06 -13.52
CA GLY A 730 47.70 -29.57 -13.15
C GLY A 730 47.65 -30.77 -12.20
N VAL A 731 46.60 -30.90 -11.38
CA VAL A 731 46.39 -32.06 -10.51
C VAL A 731 45.92 -33.28 -11.30
N ILE A 732 44.99 -33.09 -12.25
CA ILE A 732 44.46 -34.19 -13.07
C ILE A 732 45.51 -34.67 -14.06
N ASP A 733 46.27 -33.74 -14.64
CA ASP A 733 47.33 -34.02 -15.60
C ASP A 733 48.54 -34.72 -14.97
N ALA A 734 48.80 -34.51 -13.67
CA ALA A 734 49.79 -35.28 -12.94
C ALA A 734 49.48 -36.79 -12.92
N PHE A 735 48.22 -37.19 -13.15
CA PHE A 735 47.75 -38.57 -13.13
C PHE A 735 47.47 -39.20 -14.51
N SER A 736 47.64 -38.46 -15.62
CA SER A 736 47.06 -38.81 -16.94
C SER A 736 47.94 -39.65 -17.89
N GLU A 737 49.19 -40.02 -17.53
CA GLU A 737 50.07 -40.82 -18.41
C GLU A 737 49.69 -42.32 -18.43
N GLY A 738 48.62 -42.66 -19.16
CA GLY A 738 48.24 -44.04 -19.54
C GLY A 738 46.93 -44.56 -18.92
N GLN A 739 46.31 -43.80 -18.02
CA GLN A 739 44.98 -44.04 -17.47
C GLN A 739 44.19 -42.72 -17.42
N ASN A 740 42.87 -42.81 -17.24
CA ASN A 740 42.04 -41.63 -17.05
C ASN A 740 42.37 -40.98 -15.68
N GLY A 741 43.03 -39.82 -15.67
CA GLY A 741 43.49 -39.14 -14.44
C GLY A 741 42.37 -38.85 -13.45
N GLU A 742 41.17 -38.52 -13.94
CA GLU A 742 39.97 -38.35 -13.11
C GLU A 742 39.58 -39.64 -12.36
N GLU A 743 39.74 -40.79 -13.02
CA GLU A 743 39.41 -42.10 -12.46
C GLU A 743 40.38 -42.51 -11.36
N LEU A 744 41.66 -42.14 -11.50
CA LEU A 744 42.67 -42.37 -10.47
C LEU A 744 42.45 -41.44 -9.27
N LEU A 745 42.20 -40.15 -9.50
CA LEU A 745 41.86 -39.19 -8.45
C LEU A 745 40.61 -39.64 -7.68
N ARG A 746 39.60 -40.14 -8.39
CA ARG A 746 38.41 -40.75 -7.79
C ARG A 746 38.78 -41.91 -6.84
N LYS A 747 39.68 -42.81 -7.24
CA LYS A 747 40.14 -43.91 -6.36
C LYS A 747 40.85 -43.38 -5.11
N ILE A 748 41.73 -42.38 -5.27
CA ILE A 748 42.47 -41.76 -4.15
C ILE A 748 41.50 -41.13 -3.14
N ILE A 749 40.52 -40.35 -3.62
CA ILE A 749 39.48 -39.73 -2.77
C ILE A 749 38.67 -40.80 -2.03
N MET A 750 38.39 -41.94 -2.68
CA MET A 750 37.64 -43.05 -2.09
C MET A 750 38.44 -43.74 -0.96
N GLU A 751 39.74 -43.93 -1.15
CA GLU A 751 40.65 -44.58 -0.20
C GLU A 751 40.98 -43.69 1.00
N CYS A 752 40.95 -42.36 0.84
CA CYS A 752 41.28 -41.42 1.90
C CYS A 752 40.25 -41.48 3.05
N LYS A 753 40.63 -42.08 4.18
CA LYS A 753 39.84 -42.09 5.42
C LYS A 753 40.21 -40.90 6.30
N THR A 754 39.62 -39.74 6.03
CA THR A 754 39.66 -38.57 6.91
C THR A 754 38.37 -37.77 6.76
N SER A 755 38.01 -37.01 7.78
CA SER A 755 36.96 -35.99 7.76
C SER A 755 37.53 -34.57 7.82
N ASN A 756 38.87 -34.44 7.93
CA ASN A 756 39.55 -33.16 7.92
C ASN A 756 39.83 -32.76 6.46
N PRO A 757 39.25 -31.64 5.98
CA PRO A 757 39.42 -31.22 4.60
C PRO A 757 40.89 -30.91 4.26
N GLN A 758 41.66 -30.36 5.20
CA GLN A 758 43.08 -30.04 4.98
C GLN A 758 43.92 -31.31 4.79
N GLU A 759 43.72 -32.32 5.64
CA GLU A 759 44.41 -33.62 5.50
C GLU A 759 44.05 -34.33 4.19
N MET A 760 42.80 -34.20 3.74
CA MET A 760 42.37 -34.75 2.44
C MET A 760 43.15 -34.07 1.31
N ALA A 761 43.20 -32.72 1.32
CA ALA A 761 43.92 -31.94 0.32
C ALA A 761 45.41 -32.32 0.27
N GLU A 762 46.07 -32.39 1.43
CA GLU A 762 47.48 -32.79 1.56
C GLU A 762 47.74 -34.23 1.09
N LYS A 763 46.84 -35.18 1.40
CA LYS A 763 46.97 -36.56 0.92
C LYS A 763 46.86 -36.67 -0.59
N ILE A 764 45.94 -35.92 -1.21
CA ILE A 764 45.82 -35.87 -2.67
C ILE A 764 47.10 -35.29 -3.27
N LEU A 765 47.63 -34.20 -2.71
CA LEU A 765 48.88 -33.59 -3.18
C LEU A 765 50.11 -34.49 -3.00
N ASN A 766 50.22 -35.22 -1.88
CA ASN A 766 51.35 -36.11 -1.68
C ASN A 766 51.32 -37.28 -2.68
N LYS A 767 50.12 -37.80 -2.99
CA LYS A 767 49.92 -38.82 -4.04
C LYS A 767 50.28 -38.31 -5.44
N THR A 768 50.06 -37.03 -5.77
CA THR A 768 50.53 -36.46 -7.04
C THR A 768 52.05 -36.36 -7.08
N LYS A 769 52.68 -35.92 -5.98
CA LYS A 769 54.15 -35.82 -5.86
C LYS A 769 54.87 -37.17 -5.94
N GLU A 770 54.28 -38.23 -5.41
CA GLU A 770 54.81 -39.61 -5.51
C GLU A 770 54.89 -40.09 -6.97
N GLN A 771 54.00 -39.59 -7.84
CA GLN A 771 54.00 -39.93 -9.26
C GLN A 771 55.07 -39.13 -10.02
N LYS A 772 55.12 -37.80 -9.84
CA LYS A 772 56.06 -36.89 -10.50
C LYS A 772 56.26 -35.56 -9.75
N ASN A 773 57.32 -34.84 -10.13
CA ASN A 773 57.46 -33.42 -9.82
C ASN A 773 56.38 -32.56 -10.53
N PRO A 774 55.93 -31.45 -9.91
CA PRO A 774 54.91 -30.55 -10.46
C PRO A 774 55.32 -29.98 -11.83
N ARG A 775 54.69 -30.46 -12.91
CA ARG A 775 54.86 -29.92 -14.27
C ARG A 775 54.03 -28.67 -14.51
N ASP A 776 52.98 -28.49 -13.73
CA ASP A 776 52.14 -27.30 -13.70
C ASP A 776 51.77 -26.92 -12.27
N ASP A 777 51.13 -25.76 -12.14
CA ASP A 777 50.55 -25.32 -10.88
C ASP A 777 49.46 -26.29 -10.44
N MET A 778 49.46 -26.63 -9.15
CA MET A 778 48.54 -27.61 -8.58
C MET A 778 47.87 -27.03 -7.36
N THR A 779 46.55 -26.84 -7.44
CA THR A 779 45.73 -26.37 -6.32
C THR A 779 44.58 -27.35 -6.06
N ILE A 780 44.45 -27.74 -4.79
CA ILE A 780 43.39 -28.64 -4.32
C ILE A 780 42.66 -27.92 -3.20
N LEU A 781 41.36 -27.72 -3.40
CA LEU A 781 40.46 -27.14 -2.43
C LEU A 781 39.43 -28.18 -2.01
N VAL A 782 39.35 -28.45 -0.71
CA VAL A 782 38.43 -29.43 -0.13
C VAL A 782 37.51 -28.71 0.84
N ALA A 783 36.20 -28.86 0.67
CA ALA A 783 35.20 -28.38 1.61
C ALA A 783 34.48 -29.56 2.26
N ASN A 784 34.49 -29.63 3.58
CA ASN A 784 33.68 -30.56 4.35
C ASN A 784 32.40 -29.86 4.80
N ILE A 785 31.26 -30.49 4.52
CA ILE A 785 29.95 -30.04 4.96
C ILE A 785 29.61 -30.80 6.24
N TRP A 786 29.35 -30.10 7.32
CA TRP A 786 28.85 -30.74 8.52
C TRP A 786 27.60 -30.06 9.03
N GLU A 787 26.81 -30.84 9.74
CA GLU A 787 25.71 -30.30 10.52
C GLU A 787 26.29 -29.58 11.73
N LYS A 788 25.81 -28.37 11.95
CA LYS A 788 26.12 -27.58 13.14
C LYS A 788 25.53 -28.28 14.37
N ARG A 789 26.27 -29.23 14.94
CA ARG A 789 25.92 -29.88 16.20
C ARG A 789 26.23 -28.93 17.34
N PHE A 790 25.21 -28.59 18.11
CA PHE A 790 25.42 -27.78 19.31
C PHE A 790 24.86 -28.51 20.53
N LYS A 791 25.76 -28.71 21.49
CA LYS A 791 25.48 -29.10 22.88
C LYS A 791 24.85 -27.94 23.64
#